data_AF-A0A4R5CU31-F1
#
_entry.id   AF-A0A4R5CU31-F1
#
_cell.length_a   1.000
_cell.length_b   1.000
_cell.length_c   1.000
_cell.angle_alpha   90.00
_cell.angle_beta   90.00
_cell.angle_gamma   90.00
#
_symmetry.space_group_name_H-M   'P 1'
#
loop_
_entity.id
_entity.type
_entity.pdbx_description
1 polymer ?
#
loop_
_entity_poly.entity_id
_entity_poly.type
_entity_poly.pdbx_seq_one_letter_code
_entity_poly.pdbx_strand_id
1 'polypeptide(L)'
;MGVRATGSLIAVGALAVVSATLAPGAARAGDDDPATSVILHPAAAGDEISPLLYGANHRYAYDGFGMWDSEKQQAYPDFVEQVTAAGITATRFPGGTIGNRFDWQASIGPVEDRAPSPHGGSLGEPLTADFGPDEFGGFVEDVGAVGSIVVNFATGDAAEAADWVEYMTAPVGSNPRGGTAWAEVRASNGHPQPYDIPYWEVANEPNLNSQLYWRAGESDVSAAELYAIGGSTRFTGQRAVREADYQQSAAVSDGSADQVFFAAYPPVAPDTGEVFVDGQAWRRVTDLAGVGAVDVYTLDEASGRIEFGDGAGNGNVPPAGSVVTVSYTSGPHDGFDDFYREMKAANPEIDVCIGAADEEYVEAMGADRPYDCAVLHAYVGGNRVPSDLPIETFRDQFLARADNTVAQVASAQERIRQHAGDNAEDIAVVLTEYGHLASSNPVEAPYYHRTLDQGLYDAEFLRGLIELGGIDVAMRHALVDYVFEDPPPGSLNVGLPDNAMIAGPGPDTVPQAQALVYQLFTEMMGDTHIASQVVESPEKGLTNGDTLPALTTVASTDADGNLYAVVINRDAELDVNASVVPVGYRHDGRAEIMTVTGADYLSFNSPDDRDAVALASQSVVVGAGDFTYTFPAHSVTAIRLSGTTEAPDVDVTAEAPDAVGAGSSFELATAIGALADEPAAAQVEVRAPEGWAVRPPSAHVVARPGSTVSRDFELDVPSDASEGTYEVTVVVTRGALVLATDVIEVSVAPGGA
;
A
#
# COMPACT_ATOMS: atom_id res chain seq x y z
N MET A 1 -8.99 -60.49 -18.16
CA MET A 1 -8.32 -61.01 -16.95
C MET A 1 -7.04 -60.23 -16.78
N GLY A 2 -6.91 -59.47 -15.67
CA GLY A 2 -5.71 -58.72 -15.34
C GLY A 2 -5.96 -57.23 -15.13
N VAL A 3 -6.60 -56.89 -14.02
CA VAL A 3 -6.63 -55.54 -13.44
C VAL A 3 -5.21 -55.17 -13.00
N ARG A 4 -4.71 -54.00 -13.39
CA ARG A 4 -3.54 -53.37 -12.73
C ARG A 4 -4.02 -52.09 -12.07
N ALA A 5 -3.95 -52.09 -10.75
CA ALA A 5 -4.27 -50.97 -9.88
C ALA A 5 -3.26 -49.83 -10.09
N THR A 6 -3.80 -48.62 -10.22
CA THR A 6 -3.12 -47.34 -10.07
C THR A 6 -2.77 -47.15 -8.60
N GLY A 7 -1.48 -46.95 -8.31
CA GLY A 7 -1.02 -46.45 -7.03
C GLY A 7 -0.56 -45.01 -7.22
N SER A 8 -1.30 -44.06 -6.64
CA SER A 8 -0.85 -42.68 -6.47
C SER A 8 0.37 -42.67 -5.55
N LEU A 9 1.51 -42.18 -6.03
CA LEU A 9 2.58 -41.76 -5.14
C LEU A 9 2.25 -40.34 -4.66
N ILE A 10 1.92 -40.23 -3.38
CA ILE A 10 2.00 -38.99 -2.62
C ILE A 10 3.50 -38.72 -2.46
N ALA A 11 4.01 -37.68 -3.12
CA ALA A 11 5.35 -37.17 -2.87
C ALA A 11 5.28 -36.41 -1.54
N VAL A 12 5.66 -37.09 -0.45
CA VAL A 12 5.95 -36.43 0.82
C VAL A 12 7.30 -35.73 0.64
N GLY A 13 7.28 -34.40 0.59
CA GLY A 13 8.48 -33.56 0.57
C GLY A 13 9.39 -33.97 1.72
N ALA A 14 10.60 -34.40 1.39
CA ALA A 14 11.61 -34.70 2.37
C ALA A 14 12.19 -33.37 2.88
N LEU A 15 11.85 -33.00 4.12
CA LEU A 15 12.56 -31.97 4.88
C LEU A 15 14.06 -32.31 4.87
N ALA A 16 14.85 -31.58 4.08
CA ALA A 16 16.30 -31.65 4.17
C ALA A 16 16.73 -30.83 5.39
N VAL A 17 17.00 -31.52 6.50
CA VAL A 17 17.63 -30.92 7.67
C VAL A 17 19.09 -30.59 7.31
N VAL A 18 19.33 -29.37 6.85
CA VAL A 18 20.69 -28.81 6.80
C VAL A 18 21.06 -28.43 8.23
N SER A 19 22.08 -29.10 8.79
CA SER A 19 22.66 -28.73 10.08
C SER A 19 23.47 -27.45 9.90
N ALA A 20 22.83 -26.30 10.07
CA ALA A 20 23.52 -25.08 10.46
C ALA A 20 24.03 -25.27 11.90
N THR A 21 25.34 -25.31 12.07
CA THR A 21 25.96 -25.34 13.40
C THR A 21 25.84 -23.97 14.07
N LEU A 22 25.16 -23.99 15.23
CA LEU A 22 24.84 -22.93 16.20
C LEU A 22 23.46 -22.28 16.01
N ALA A 23 22.43 -22.97 16.50
CA ALA A 23 21.20 -22.30 16.91
C ALA A 23 21.54 -21.28 18.02
N PRO A 24 21.11 -20.00 17.91
CA PRO A 24 21.25 -19.04 19.00
C PRO A 24 20.49 -19.57 20.22
N GLY A 25 21.20 -19.75 21.33
CA GLY A 25 20.62 -20.29 22.55
C GLY A 25 20.04 -19.18 23.41
N ALA A 26 18.73 -19.18 23.63
CA ALA A 26 18.15 -18.36 24.70
C ALA A 26 18.64 -18.88 26.06
N ALA A 27 19.08 -17.98 26.93
CA ALA A 27 19.51 -18.29 28.28
C ALA A 27 18.65 -17.53 29.30
N ARG A 28 18.54 -18.09 30.50
CA ARG A 28 17.89 -17.41 31.62
C ARG A 28 18.78 -16.24 32.07
N ALA A 29 18.20 -15.06 32.30
CA ALA A 29 18.94 -13.90 32.82
C ALA A 29 19.73 -14.26 34.10
N GLY A 30 20.99 -13.86 34.15
CA GLY A 30 21.92 -14.03 35.27
C GLY A 30 22.80 -12.77 35.38
N ASP A 31 23.56 -12.62 36.47
CA ASP A 31 24.25 -11.39 36.93
C ASP A 31 25.12 -10.60 35.92
N ASP A 32 25.30 -11.05 34.67
CA ASP A 32 25.87 -10.30 33.53
C ASP A 32 24.77 -10.04 32.49
N ASP A 33 23.80 -9.17 32.81
CA ASP A 33 22.76 -8.76 31.85
C ASP A 33 23.40 -8.04 30.63
N PRO A 34 22.95 -8.32 29.40
CA PRO A 34 23.39 -7.56 28.24
C PRO A 34 23.00 -6.09 28.39
N ALA A 35 23.85 -5.19 27.88
CA ALA A 35 23.56 -3.75 27.89
C ALA A 35 22.30 -3.44 27.07
N THR A 36 22.15 -4.08 25.91
CA THR A 36 21.00 -3.88 25.02
C THR A 36 19.74 -4.57 25.54
N SER A 37 18.61 -3.87 25.49
CA SER A 37 17.30 -4.42 25.86
C SER A 37 16.22 -4.09 24.83
N VAL A 38 15.40 -5.07 24.47
CA VAL A 38 14.16 -4.93 23.70
C VAL A 38 13.00 -4.92 24.68
N ILE A 39 12.32 -3.78 24.82
CA ILE A 39 11.27 -3.54 25.81
C ILE A 39 9.92 -3.49 25.10
N LEU A 40 8.97 -4.29 25.58
CA LEU A 40 7.62 -4.41 25.02
C LEU A 40 6.60 -3.91 26.04
N HIS A 41 5.67 -3.06 25.62
CA HIS A 41 4.66 -2.47 26.50
C HIS A 41 3.23 -2.90 26.11
N PRO A 42 2.81 -4.14 26.41
CA PRO A 42 1.50 -4.68 25.98
C PRO A 42 0.28 -3.90 26.51
N ALA A 43 0.44 -3.12 27.57
CA ALA A 43 -0.61 -2.25 28.08
C ALA A 43 -0.69 -0.87 27.38
N ALA A 44 0.26 -0.55 26.49
CA ALA A 44 0.33 0.70 25.74
C ALA A 44 -0.06 0.44 24.27
N ALA A 45 -1.31 0.02 24.07
CA ALA A 45 -1.87 -0.20 22.73
C ALA A 45 -1.96 1.12 21.94
N GLY A 46 -1.57 1.03 20.68
CA GLY A 46 -1.77 2.05 19.64
C GLY A 46 -2.90 1.63 18.70
N ASP A 47 -2.70 1.91 17.41
CA ASP A 47 -3.70 1.67 16.38
C ASP A 47 -3.81 0.20 15.98
N GLU A 48 -4.94 -0.14 15.35
CA GLU A 48 -5.11 -1.42 14.66
C GLU A 48 -4.14 -1.51 13.48
N ILE A 49 -3.56 -2.69 13.29
CA ILE A 49 -2.68 -3.00 12.18
C ILE A 49 -3.55 -3.54 11.06
N SER A 50 -3.67 -2.77 9.97
CA SER A 50 -4.43 -3.23 8.81
C SER A 50 -3.85 -4.55 8.27
N PRO A 51 -4.69 -5.58 8.02
CA PRO A 51 -4.24 -6.80 7.36
C PRO A 51 -3.80 -6.56 5.91
N LEU A 52 -4.13 -5.41 5.31
CA LEU A 52 -3.82 -5.06 3.92
C LEU A 52 -2.48 -4.32 3.77
N LEU A 53 -1.66 -4.23 4.83
CA LEU A 53 -0.30 -3.71 4.74
C LEU A 53 0.65 -4.63 3.96
N TYR A 54 0.26 -5.89 3.76
CA TYR A 54 1.05 -6.93 3.13
C TYR A 54 0.66 -7.15 1.67
N GLY A 55 0.49 -6.07 0.90
CA GLY A 55 0.13 -6.14 -0.51
C GLY A 55 1.32 -6.09 -1.47
N ALA A 56 1.06 -6.36 -2.75
CA ALA A 56 2.06 -6.26 -3.81
C ALA A 56 1.52 -5.69 -5.12
N ASN A 57 2.26 -4.77 -5.72
CA ASN A 57 1.92 -4.21 -7.03
C ASN A 57 2.22 -5.21 -8.16
N HIS A 58 1.28 -5.36 -9.08
CA HIS A 58 1.39 -6.28 -10.20
C HIS A 58 1.06 -5.60 -11.55
N ARG A 59 1.46 -6.22 -12.66
CA ARG A 59 1.48 -5.64 -14.01
C ARG A 59 0.96 -6.66 -15.04
N TYR A 60 0.22 -6.21 -16.04
CA TYR A 60 -0.54 -7.09 -16.95
C TYR A 60 0.28 -7.74 -18.08
N ALA A 61 1.31 -7.06 -18.58
CA ALA A 61 2.00 -7.46 -19.81
C ALA A 61 2.84 -8.74 -19.63
N TYR A 62 3.19 -9.39 -20.75
CA TYR A 62 4.12 -10.53 -20.80
C TYR A 62 3.68 -11.69 -19.89
N ASP A 63 2.49 -12.26 -20.13
CA ASP A 63 1.93 -13.34 -19.32
C ASP A 63 1.90 -13.00 -17.81
N GLY A 64 1.45 -11.78 -17.45
CA GLY A 64 1.51 -11.30 -16.06
C GLY A 64 2.95 -11.31 -15.53
N PHE A 65 3.89 -10.77 -16.30
CA PHE A 65 5.33 -10.80 -16.00
C PHE A 65 5.87 -12.21 -15.67
N GLY A 66 5.37 -13.21 -16.40
CA GLY A 66 5.79 -14.60 -16.29
C GLY A 66 5.11 -15.40 -15.17
N MET A 67 4.07 -14.88 -14.53
CA MET A 67 3.30 -15.63 -13.53
C MET A 67 2.15 -16.44 -14.12
N TRP A 68 1.71 -16.10 -15.34
CA TRP A 68 0.57 -16.71 -16.01
C TRP A 68 1.01 -17.83 -16.96
N ASP A 69 0.34 -18.99 -16.88
CA ASP A 69 0.45 -20.07 -17.86
C ASP A 69 -0.63 -19.86 -18.92
N SER A 70 -0.28 -19.17 -20.02
CA SER A 70 -1.22 -18.86 -21.10
C SER A 70 -1.71 -20.10 -21.87
N GLU A 71 -1.01 -21.25 -21.80
CA GLU A 71 -1.53 -22.50 -22.38
C GLU A 71 -2.66 -23.09 -21.53
N LYS A 72 -2.56 -22.98 -20.20
CA LYS A 72 -3.56 -23.51 -19.27
C LYS A 72 -4.59 -22.48 -18.80
N GLN A 73 -4.37 -21.20 -19.07
CA GLN A 73 -5.20 -20.08 -18.62
C GLN A 73 -5.37 -20.09 -17.10
N GLN A 74 -4.24 -20.15 -16.38
CA GLN A 74 -4.18 -20.08 -14.92
C GLN A 74 -2.81 -19.55 -14.46
N ALA A 75 -2.73 -19.03 -13.24
CA ALA A 75 -1.44 -18.78 -12.60
C ALA A 75 -0.71 -20.12 -12.36
N TYR A 76 0.62 -20.10 -12.33
CA TYR A 76 1.38 -21.29 -11.97
C TYR A 76 1.05 -21.72 -10.52
N PRO A 77 0.72 -23.00 -10.25
CA PRO A 77 0.35 -23.43 -8.89
C PRO A 77 1.42 -23.14 -7.84
N ASP A 78 2.71 -23.36 -8.18
CA ASP A 78 3.83 -23.09 -7.28
C ASP A 78 3.98 -21.58 -7.01
N PHE A 79 3.61 -20.72 -7.96
CA PHE A 79 3.55 -19.27 -7.76
C PHE A 79 2.43 -18.90 -6.78
N VAL A 80 1.22 -19.44 -6.96
CA VAL A 80 0.08 -19.22 -6.05
C VAL A 80 0.42 -19.69 -4.62
N GLU A 81 1.07 -20.84 -4.48
CA GLU A 81 1.53 -21.34 -3.16
C GLU A 81 2.53 -20.36 -2.52
N GLN A 82 3.49 -19.86 -3.28
CA GLN A 82 4.49 -18.90 -2.77
C GLN A 82 3.86 -17.55 -2.38
N VAL A 83 2.92 -17.04 -3.16
CA VAL A 83 2.18 -15.80 -2.85
C VAL A 83 1.32 -15.98 -1.60
N THR A 84 0.62 -17.11 -1.49
CA THR A 84 -0.20 -17.44 -0.32
C THR A 84 0.68 -17.62 0.93
N ALA A 85 1.82 -18.30 0.81
CA ALA A 85 2.76 -18.49 1.91
C ALA A 85 3.40 -17.18 2.37
N ALA A 86 3.66 -16.24 1.46
CA ALA A 86 4.10 -14.89 1.81
C ALA A 86 3.02 -14.08 2.56
N GLY A 87 1.75 -14.51 2.52
CA GLY A 87 0.65 -13.80 3.15
C GLY A 87 0.26 -12.52 2.40
N ILE A 88 0.33 -12.52 1.06
CA ILE A 88 -0.06 -11.36 0.27
C ILE A 88 -1.58 -11.16 0.36
N THR A 89 -2.00 -10.01 0.89
CA THR A 89 -3.42 -9.72 1.17
C THR A 89 -4.04 -8.68 0.24
N ALA A 90 -3.23 -7.97 -0.54
CA ALA A 90 -3.73 -7.03 -1.54
C ALA A 90 -2.86 -7.04 -2.80
N THR A 91 -3.46 -6.81 -3.96
CA THR A 91 -2.69 -6.70 -5.21
C THR A 91 -3.25 -5.65 -6.16
N ARG A 92 -2.35 -4.98 -6.90
CA ARG A 92 -2.70 -3.92 -7.84
C ARG A 92 -2.54 -4.33 -9.28
N PHE A 93 -3.46 -3.86 -10.11
CA PHE A 93 -3.54 -4.10 -11.55
C PHE A 93 -4.06 -2.84 -12.25
N PRO A 94 -3.86 -2.64 -13.56
CA PRO A 94 -2.88 -3.27 -14.47
C PRO A 94 -1.44 -2.78 -14.23
N GLY A 95 -1.24 -1.90 -13.25
CA GLY A 95 0.02 -1.56 -12.62
C GLY A 95 0.89 -0.53 -13.34
N GLY A 96 1.37 0.44 -12.57
CA GLY A 96 2.40 1.40 -12.96
C GLY A 96 2.09 2.19 -14.23
N THR A 97 3.15 2.66 -14.89
CA THR A 97 3.04 3.49 -16.09
C THR A 97 2.26 2.82 -17.23
N ILE A 98 2.30 1.48 -17.38
CA ILE A 98 1.58 0.79 -18.46
C ILE A 98 0.07 0.75 -18.25
N GLY A 99 -0.41 0.96 -17.02
CA GLY A 99 -1.83 0.98 -16.72
C GLY A 99 -2.55 2.24 -17.20
N ASN A 100 -1.83 3.34 -17.41
CA ASN A 100 -2.46 4.64 -17.74
C ASN A 100 -3.26 4.67 -19.05
N ARG A 101 -3.00 3.74 -19.98
CA ARG A 101 -3.70 3.62 -21.27
C ARG A 101 -4.23 2.20 -21.51
N PHE A 102 -4.37 1.43 -20.45
CA PHE A 102 -4.87 0.07 -20.56
C PHE A 102 -6.33 0.08 -21.03
N ASP A 103 -6.60 -0.61 -22.13
CA ASP A 103 -7.94 -0.80 -22.67
C ASP A 103 -8.47 -2.14 -22.11
N TRP A 104 -9.27 -2.03 -21.06
CA TRP A 104 -9.80 -3.20 -20.35
C TRP A 104 -10.85 -3.94 -21.18
N GLN A 105 -11.63 -3.23 -22.02
CA GLN A 105 -12.67 -3.83 -22.86
C GLN A 105 -12.06 -4.67 -23.98
N ALA A 106 -10.94 -4.21 -24.54
CA ALA A 106 -10.14 -4.97 -25.49
C ALA A 106 -9.40 -6.16 -24.85
N SER A 107 -9.39 -6.26 -23.52
CA SER A 107 -8.61 -7.22 -22.74
C SER A 107 -9.44 -8.28 -22.01
N ILE A 108 -10.75 -8.37 -22.28
CA ILE A 108 -11.66 -9.40 -21.73
C ILE A 108 -12.13 -10.37 -22.81
N GLY A 109 -12.68 -11.52 -22.40
CA GLY A 109 -13.16 -12.55 -23.32
C GLY A 109 -12.02 -13.39 -23.92
N PRO A 110 -12.29 -14.14 -25.01
CA PRO A 110 -11.31 -15.05 -25.62
C PRO A 110 -10.02 -14.32 -26.02
N VAL A 111 -8.86 -14.87 -25.62
CA VAL A 111 -7.54 -14.25 -25.86
C VAL A 111 -7.29 -13.99 -27.35
N GLU A 112 -7.76 -14.87 -28.23
CA GLU A 112 -7.62 -14.71 -29.68
C GLU A 112 -8.36 -13.51 -30.29
N ASP A 113 -9.35 -12.97 -29.57
CA ASP A 113 -10.17 -11.83 -29.98
C ASP A 113 -9.69 -10.51 -29.34
N ARG A 114 -8.73 -10.56 -28.40
CA ARG A 114 -8.23 -9.39 -27.68
C ARG A 114 -7.38 -8.49 -28.58
N ALA A 115 -7.48 -7.18 -28.38
CA ALA A 115 -6.71 -6.17 -29.10
C ALA A 115 -5.63 -5.56 -28.20
N PRO A 116 -4.51 -5.08 -28.77
CA PRO A 116 -3.43 -4.49 -27.98
C PRO A 116 -3.83 -3.14 -27.40
N SER A 117 -3.44 -2.90 -26.15
CA SER A 117 -3.49 -1.58 -25.52
C SER A 117 -2.30 -0.71 -25.96
N PRO A 118 -2.49 0.61 -26.08
CA PRO A 118 -1.36 1.52 -26.18
C PRO A 118 -0.43 1.40 -24.98
N HIS A 119 0.87 1.49 -25.23
CA HIS A 119 1.83 1.61 -24.15
C HIS A 119 1.55 2.91 -23.35
N GLY A 120 1.47 2.79 -22.03
CA GLY A 120 1.19 3.94 -21.16
C GLY A 120 2.34 4.95 -21.06
N GLY A 121 3.58 4.53 -21.36
CA GLY A 121 4.73 5.42 -21.58
C GLY A 121 4.89 5.85 -23.05
N SER A 122 5.56 6.97 -23.30
CA SER A 122 5.57 7.69 -24.59
C SER A 122 6.34 7.03 -25.76
N LEU A 123 6.99 5.88 -25.57
CA LEU A 123 7.88 5.25 -26.58
C LEU A 123 7.87 3.71 -26.61
N GLY A 124 6.88 3.05 -26.00
CA GLY A 124 6.79 1.59 -26.02
C GLY A 124 5.93 1.05 -27.15
N GLU A 125 6.20 -0.20 -27.56
CA GLU A 125 5.36 -0.97 -28.47
C GLU A 125 3.98 -1.26 -27.83
N PRO A 126 2.90 -1.40 -28.63
CA PRO A 126 1.60 -1.85 -28.13
C PRO A 126 1.69 -3.20 -27.40
N LEU A 127 0.84 -3.41 -26.41
CA LEU A 127 0.86 -4.58 -25.54
C LEU A 127 -0.50 -5.28 -25.53
N THR A 128 -0.54 -6.56 -25.88
CA THR A 128 -1.73 -7.41 -25.73
C THR A 128 -1.76 -8.02 -24.34
N ALA A 129 -2.94 -8.10 -23.73
CA ALA A 129 -3.13 -8.67 -22.41
C ALA A 129 -3.55 -10.14 -22.48
N ASP A 130 -2.59 -11.05 -22.32
CA ASP A 130 -2.88 -12.47 -22.04
C ASP A 130 -3.35 -12.67 -20.59
N PHE A 131 -2.98 -11.73 -19.72
CA PHE A 131 -3.45 -11.58 -18.35
C PHE A 131 -4.23 -10.26 -18.22
N GLY A 132 -5.55 -10.35 -18.35
CA GLY A 132 -6.50 -9.23 -18.35
C GLY A 132 -7.36 -9.20 -17.07
N PRO A 133 -8.49 -8.45 -17.09
CA PRO A 133 -9.34 -8.29 -15.91
C PRO A 133 -9.89 -9.60 -15.32
N ASP A 134 -10.25 -10.57 -16.17
CA ASP A 134 -10.79 -11.86 -15.72
C ASP A 134 -9.71 -12.73 -15.06
N GLU A 135 -8.52 -12.75 -15.65
CA GLU A 135 -7.37 -13.48 -15.11
C GLU A 135 -6.89 -12.87 -13.79
N PHE A 136 -6.89 -11.54 -13.69
CA PHE A 136 -6.58 -10.83 -12.45
C PHE A 136 -7.62 -11.11 -11.36
N GLY A 137 -8.92 -11.03 -11.68
CA GLY A 137 -9.97 -11.32 -10.73
C GLY A 137 -9.90 -12.76 -10.18
N GLY A 138 -9.65 -13.74 -11.06
CA GLY A 138 -9.42 -15.13 -10.64
C GLY A 138 -8.18 -15.29 -9.75
N PHE A 139 -7.07 -14.60 -10.08
CA PHE A 139 -5.87 -14.62 -9.25
C PHE A 139 -6.11 -14.05 -7.84
N VAL A 140 -6.85 -12.93 -7.74
CA VAL A 140 -7.25 -12.31 -6.47
C VAL A 140 -8.03 -13.31 -5.59
N GLU A 141 -8.99 -14.04 -6.19
CA GLU A 141 -9.74 -15.10 -5.50
C GLU A 141 -8.85 -16.27 -5.06
N ASP A 142 -7.93 -16.73 -5.94
CA ASP A 142 -7.06 -17.88 -5.68
C ASP A 142 -6.13 -17.68 -4.48
N VAL A 143 -5.63 -16.44 -4.27
CA VAL A 143 -4.73 -16.11 -3.15
C VAL A 143 -5.46 -15.54 -1.93
N GLY A 144 -6.77 -15.25 -2.03
CA GLY A 144 -7.56 -14.66 -0.95
C GLY A 144 -7.15 -13.22 -0.63
N ALA A 145 -6.76 -12.45 -1.66
CA ALA A 145 -6.42 -11.03 -1.54
C ALA A 145 -7.61 -10.15 -1.93
N VAL A 146 -7.45 -8.83 -1.74
CA VAL A 146 -8.28 -7.80 -2.37
C VAL A 146 -7.55 -7.14 -3.54
N GLY A 147 -8.28 -6.61 -4.51
CA GLY A 147 -7.70 -5.91 -5.66
C GLY A 147 -7.71 -4.38 -5.57
N SER A 148 -6.71 -3.75 -6.17
CA SER A 148 -6.71 -2.33 -6.57
C SER A 148 -6.61 -2.20 -8.08
N ILE A 149 -7.44 -1.34 -8.69
CA ILE A 149 -7.43 -1.08 -10.13
C ILE A 149 -7.01 0.36 -10.45
N VAL A 150 -6.06 0.53 -11.36
CA VAL A 150 -5.78 1.82 -12.00
C VAL A 150 -6.63 1.98 -13.25
N VAL A 151 -7.48 3.01 -13.29
CA VAL A 151 -8.30 3.32 -14.48
C VAL A 151 -7.60 4.24 -15.46
N ASN A 152 -7.95 4.10 -16.74
CA ASN A 152 -7.40 4.88 -17.83
C ASN A 152 -7.92 6.32 -17.81
N PHE A 153 -7.08 7.25 -17.34
CA PHE A 153 -7.34 8.69 -17.38
C PHE A 153 -6.64 9.41 -18.55
N ALA A 154 -5.84 8.67 -19.33
CA ALA A 154 -5.02 9.24 -20.39
C ALA A 154 -5.79 9.37 -21.72
N THR A 155 -6.60 8.37 -22.04
CA THR A 155 -7.42 8.29 -23.27
C THR A 155 -8.83 7.76 -23.02
N GLY A 156 -9.12 7.26 -21.82
CA GLY A 156 -10.46 6.82 -21.41
C GLY A 156 -11.28 7.94 -20.77
N ASP A 157 -12.54 7.63 -20.45
CA ASP A 157 -13.49 8.56 -19.85
C ASP A 157 -14.18 7.98 -18.59
N ALA A 158 -14.97 8.82 -17.90
CA ALA A 158 -15.62 8.41 -16.65
C ALA A 158 -16.64 7.29 -16.86
N ALA A 159 -17.27 7.22 -18.04
CA ALA A 159 -18.25 6.18 -18.35
C ALA A 159 -17.56 4.83 -18.58
N GLU A 160 -16.40 4.80 -19.24
CA GLU A 160 -15.58 3.61 -19.41
C GLU A 160 -15.09 3.07 -18.06
N ALA A 161 -14.60 3.94 -17.17
CA ALA A 161 -14.15 3.54 -15.84
C ALA A 161 -15.29 2.93 -15.01
N ALA A 162 -16.47 3.53 -15.05
CA ALA A 162 -17.65 3.02 -14.35
C ALA A 162 -18.20 1.71 -14.95
N ASP A 163 -18.06 1.50 -16.27
CA ASP A 163 -18.34 0.22 -16.91
C ASP A 163 -17.39 -0.88 -16.38
N TRP A 164 -16.12 -0.54 -16.15
CA TRP A 164 -15.15 -1.48 -15.57
C TRP A 164 -15.51 -1.83 -14.12
N VAL A 165 -15.90 -0.84 -13.31
CA VAL A 165 -16.42 -1.06 -11.95
C VAL A 165 -17.60 -2.03 -11.97
N GLU A 166 -18.58 -1.80 -12.84
CA GLU A 166 -19.74 -2.69 -12.98
C GLU A 166 -19.31 -4.09 -13.40
N TYR A 167 -18.42 -4.19 -14.39
CA TYR A 167 -17.88 -5.48 -14.86
C TYR A 167 -17.23 -6.27 -13.73
N MET A 168 -16.38 -5.66 -12.91
CA MET A 168 -15.63 -6.37 -11.88
C MET A 168 -16.47 -6.68 -10.64
N THR A 169 -17.34 -5.75 -10.21
CA THR A 169 -17.92 -5.78 -8.85
C THR A 169 -19.43 -6.02 -8.80
N ALA A 170 -20.16 -5.86 -9.91
CA ALA A 170 -21.61 -5.96 -9.87
C ALA A 170 -22.08 -7.43 -9.86
N PRO A 171 -23.11 -7.79 -9.07
CA PRO A 171 -23.68 -9.13 -9.10
C PRO A 171 -24.46 -9.37 -10.41
N VAL A 172 -24.43 -10.61 -10.91
CA VAL A 172 -25.21 -11.02 -12.10
C VAL A 172 -26.70 -10.73 -11.90
N GLY A 173 -27.34 -10.20 -12.94
CA GLY A 173 -28.72 -9.69 -12.91
C GLY A 173 -28.87 -8.24 -12.44
N SER A 174 -27.78 -7.58 -12.02
CA SER A 174 -27.74 -6.12 -11.82
C SER A 174 -27.22 -5.41 -13.08
N ASN A 175 -27.63 -4.16 -13.25
CA ASN A 175 -27.16 -3.22 -14.29
C ASN A 175 -27.45 -1.80 -13.76
N PRO A 176 -26.69 -1.33 -12.76
CA PRO A 176 -26.96 -0.09 -12.03
C PRO A 176 -26.97 1.15 -12.92
N ARG A 177 -26.14 1.20 -13.97
CA ARG A 177 -26.06 2.34 -14.88
C ARG A 177 -26.92 2.22 -16.14
N GLY A 178 -27.44 1.04 -16.43
CA GLY A 178 -28.11 0.75 -17.70
C GLY A 178 -27.09 0.57 -18.84
N GLY A 179 -27.58 0.31 -20.06
CA GLY A 179 -26.70 0.05 -21.22
C GLY A 179 -26.26 -1.42 -21.27
N THR A 180 -24.98 -1.66 -21.55
CA THR A 180 -24.40 -3.01 -21.52
C THR A 180 -24.48 -3.56 -20.10
N ALA A 181 -25.05 -4.75 -19.92
CA ALA A 181 -25.11 -5.40 -18.61
C ALA A 181 -23.77 -6.10 -18.33
N TRP A 182 -22.81 -5.38 -17.75
CA TRP A 182 -21.43 -5.86 -17.67
C TRP A 182 -21.26 -7.08 -16.77
N ALA A 183 -22.06 -7.23 -15.72
CA ALA A 183 -22.08 -8.45 -14.92
C ALA A 183 -22.50 -9.69 -15.73
N GLU A 184 -23.41 -9.54 -16.71
CA GLU A 184 -23.78 -10.64 -17.63
C GLU A 184 -22.66 -10.93 -18.63
N VAL A 185 -21.93 -9.90 -19.07
CA VAL A 185 -20.74 -10.08 -19.92
C VAL A 185 -19.68 -10.87 -19.15
N ARG A 186 -19.35 -10.48 -17.92
CA ARG A 186 -18.41 -11.20 -17.03
C ARG A 186 -18.84 -12.65 -16.83
N ALA A 187 -20.12 -12.89 -16.55
CA ALA A 187 -20.65 -14.24 -16.41
C ALA A 187 -20.55 -15.06 -17.71
N SER A 188 -20.76 -14.43 -18.86
CA SER A 188 -20.62 -15.09 -20.17
C SER A 188 -19.17 -15.43 -20.51
N ASN A 189 -18.21 -14.67 -19.97
CA ASN A 189 -16.78 -14.96 -20.02
C ASN A 189 -16.36 -16.08 -19.05
N GLY A 190 -17.27 -16.57 -18.21
CA GLY A 190 -17.04 -17.70 -17.30
C GLY A 190 -16.94 -17.34 -15.83
N HIS A 191 -17.10 -16.05 -15.48
CA HIS A 191 -16.85 -15.53 -14.14
C HIS A 191 -18.14 -14.92 -13.53
N PRO A 192 -19.06 -15.74 -13.00
CA PRO A 192 -20.37 -15.26 -12.58
C PRO A 192 -20.36 -14.47 -11.25
N GLN A 193 -19.40 -14.72 -10.36
CA GLN A 193 -19.31 -13.99 -9.09
C GLN A 193 -18.60 -12.65 -9.30
N PRO A 194 -18.97 -11.60 -8.55
CA PRO A 194 -18.19 -10.37 -8.51
C PRO A 194 -16.85 -10.62 -7.81
N TYR A 195 -15.82 -9.90 -8.24
CA TYR A 195 -14.51 -9.92 -7.63
C TYR A 195 -14.41 -8.91 -6.47
N ASP A 196 -13.51 -9.18 -5.52
CA ASP A 196 -13.26 -8.30 -4.37
C ASP A 196 -12.24 -7.20 -4.73
N ILE A 197 -12.72 -6.13 -5.34
CA ILE A 197 -11.91 -5.00 -5.82
C ILE A 197 -12.40 -3.68 -5.17
N PRO A 198 -12.02 -3.42 -3.91
CA PRO A 198 -12.46 -2.23 -3.19
C PRO A 198 -11.79 -0.94 -3.66
N TYR A 199 -10.52 -0.97 -4.11
CA TYR A 199 -9.76 0.25 -4.40
C TYR A 199 -9.67 0.55 -5.90
N TRP A 200 -9.95 1.81 -6.28
CA TRP A 200 -9.91 2.26 -7.67
C TRP A 200 -9.17 3.60 -7.79
N GLU A 201 -8.02 3.57 -8.47
CA GLU A 201 -7.12 4.70 -8.64
C GLU A 201 -7.40 5.40 -9.96
N VAL A 202 -7.80 6.68 -9.92
CA VAL A 202 -7.97 7.49 -11.12
C VAL A 202 -6.61 8.01 -11.58
N ALA A 203 -6.02 7.33 -12.57
CA ALA A 203 -4.66 7.52 -13.09
C ALA A 203 -3.53 6.99 -12.20
N ASN A 204 -2.43 6.60 -12.85
CA ASN A 204 -1.15 6.32 -12.22
C ASN A 204 -0.21 7.53 -12.34
N GLU A 205 0.34 7.99 -11.22
CA GLU A 205 1.36 9.06 -11.15
C GLU A 205 1.01 10.29 -12.02
N PRO A 206 -0.21 10.84 -11.91
CA PRO A 206 -0.68 11.93 -12.76
C PRO A 206 0.17 13.20 -12.60
N ASN A 207 0.97 13.30 -11.53
CA ASN A 207 1.86 14.39 -11.18
C ASN A 207 3.22 14.36 -11.90
N LEU A 208 3.59 13.26 -12.57
CA LEU A 208 4.82 13.20 -13.34
C LEU A 208 4.65 13.82 -14.73
N ASN A 209 5.58 14.69 -15.12
CA ASN A 209 5.57 15.35 -16.45
C ASN A 209 5.46 14.36 -17.62
N SER A 210 6.02 13.16 -17.47
CA SER A 210 5.95 12.09 -18.48
C SER A 210 4.59 11.40 -18.57
N GLN A 211 3.69 11.66 -17.63
CA GLN A 211 2.37 11.03 -17.45
C GLN A 211 1.22 12.06 -17.38
N LEU A 212 1.44 13.25 -17.95
CA LEU A 212 0.39 14.29 -18.07
C LEU A 212 -0.61 14.02 -19.21
N TYR A 213 -0.21 13.29 -20.24
CA TYR A 213 -1.07 12.90 -21.37
C TYR A 213 -1.78 14.07 -22.04
N TRP A 214 -3.12 14.05 -22.12
CA TRP A 214 -3.91 15.15 -22.67
C TRP A 214 -3.70 16.45 -21.88
N ARG A 215 -3.37 16.39 -20.58
CA ARG A 215 -3.08 17.56 -19.73
C ARG A 215 -1.72 18.20 -20.01
N ALA A 216 -0.89 17.59 -20.85
CA ALA A 216 0.40 18.15 -21.27
C ALA A 216 0.28 19.27 -22.32
N GLY A 217 -0.90 19.45 -22.92
CA GLY A 217 -1.14 20.51 -23.89
C GLY A 217 -1.17 21.90 -23.22
N GLU A 218 -1.09 22.95 -24.04
CA GLU A 218 -1.19 24.33 -23.57
C GLU A 218 -2.57 24.58 -22.93
N SER A 219 -2.59 25.15 -21.73
CA SER A 219 -3.80 25.45 -20.94
C SER A 219 -3.60 26.71 -20.10
N ASP A 220 -4.70 27.38 -19.76
CA ASP A 220 -4.71 28.53 -18.85
C ASP A 220 -4.73 28.12 -17.36
N VAL A 221 -4.99 26.84 -17.08
CA VAL A 221 -5.05 26.25 -15.73
C VAL A 221 -3.99 25.14 -15.57
N SER A 222 -3.68 24.77 -14.33
CA SER A 222 -2.64 23.77 -14.05
C SER A 222 -3.09 22.34 -14.41
N ALA A 223 -2.13 21.41 -14.48
CA ALA A 223 -2.45 20.01 -14.74
C ALA A 223 -3.19 19.33 -13.59
N ALA A 224 -2.99 19.79 -12.35
CA ALA A 224 -3.76 19.33 -11.19
C ALA A 224 -5.20 19.86 -11.22
N GLU A 225 -5.41 21.10 -11.65
CA GLU A 225 -6.77 21.64 -11.85
C GLU A 225 -7.50 20.88 -12.98
N LEU A 226 -6.84 20.64 -14.12
CA LEU A 226 -7.39 19.80 -15.20
C LEU A 226 -7.67 18.36 -14.72
N TYR A 227 -6.87 17.83 -13.81
CA TYR A 227 -7.13 16.51 -13.22
C TYR A 227 -8.41 16.52 -12.39
N ALA A 228 -8.59 17.52 -11.52
CA ALA A 228 -9.75 17.61 -10.64
C ALA A 228 -11.07 17.82 -11.42
N ILE A 229 -11.10 18.77 -12.36
CA ILE A 229 -12.35 19.23 -13.01
C ILE A 229 -12.46 18.95 -14.51
N GLY A 230 -11.45 18.34 -15.12
CA GLY A 230 -11.44 18.08 -16.55
C GLY A 230 -11.17 19.34 -17.36
N GLY A 231 -11.48 19.30 -18.66
CA GLY A 231 -11.37 20.46 -19.55
C GLY A 231 -10.63 20.16 -20.85
N SER A 232 -9.97 21.17 -21.42
CA SER A 232 -9.34 21.05 -22.72
C SER A 232 -7.95 21.66 -22.74
N THR A 233 -7.07 21.09 -23.56
CA THR A 233 -5.72 21.60 -23.78
C THR A 233 -5.43 21.74 -25.28
N ARG A 234 -4.47 22.60 -25.65
CA ARG A 234 -4.06 22.79 -27.04
C ARG A 234 -2.73 22.09 -27.32
N PHE A 235 -2.72 21.26 -28.34
CA PHE A 235 -1.49 20.70 -28.91
C PHE A 235 -1.15 21.39 -30.23
N THR A 236 0.12 21.72 -30.41
CA THR A 236 0.65 22.31 -31.64
C THR A 236 1.67 21.37 -32.28
N GLY A 237 1.38 20.88 -33.49
CA GLY A 237 2.27 20.01 -34.25
C GLY A 237 2.61 18.69 -33.56
N GLN A 238 1.69 18.14 -32.75
CA GLN A 238 1.87 16.84 -32.12
C GLN A 238 1.95 15.75 -33.20
N ARG A 239 2.86 14.79 -33.05
CA ARG A 239 2.90 13.62 -33.93
C ARG A 239 1.57 12.88 -33.87
N ALA A 240 1.00 12.56 -35.03
CA ALA A 240 -0.15 11.68 -35.09
C ALA A 240 0.24 10.26 -34.70
N VAL A 241 -0.71 9.46 -34.24
CA VAL A 241 -0.50 8.07 -33.80
C VAL A 241 -1.23 7.10 -34.73
N ARG A 242 -1.05 5.80 -34.50
CA ARG A 242 -1.84 4.72 -35.09
C ARG A 242 -2.74 4.11 -34.02
N GLU A 243 -3.66 3.26 -34.44
CA GLU A 243 -4.44 2.43 -33.52
C GLU A 243 -3.49 1.61 -32.64
N ALA A 244 -3.62 1.77 -31.31
CA ALA A 244 -2.72 1.27 -30.25
C ALA A 244 -1.23 1.69 -30.31
N ASP A 245 -0.66 2.04 -31.46
CA ASP A 245 0.75 2.41 -31.59
C ASP A 245 0.99 3.93 -31.50
N TYR A 246 1.55 4.34 -30.35
CA TYR A 246 1.85 5.72 -29.98
C TYR A 246 3.33 6.07 -30.12
N GLN A 247 4.15 5.17 -30.69
CA GLN A 247 5.56 5.45 -30.90
C GLN A 247 5.78 6.59 -31.90
N GLN A 248 6.95 7.22 -31.84
CA GLN A 248 7.28 8.31 -32.78
C GLN A 248 7.28 7.86 -34.24
N SER A 249 7.59 6.59 -34.50
CA SER A 249 7.56 5.95 -35.82
C SER A 249 6.15 5.78 -36.37
N ALA A 250 5.12 5.66 -35.51
CA ALA A 250 3.73 5.51 -35.92
C ALA A 250 3.23 6.71 -36.76
N ALA A 251 3.81 7.89 -36.50
CA ALA A 251 3.52 9.12 -37.22
C ALA A 251 4.09 9.15 -38.66
N VAL A 252 4.93 8.20 -39.04
CA VAL A 252 5.60 8.18 -40.35
C VAL A 252 4.73 7.45 -41.37
N SER A 253 4.45 8.11 -42.49
CA SER A 253 3.75 7.48 -43.62
C SER A 253 4.62 6.41 -44.27
N ASP A 254 4.03 5.26 -44.58
CA ASP A 254 4.68 4.22 -45.38
C ASP A 254 4.45 4.41 -46.90
N GLY A 255 3.66 5.43 -47.27
CA GLY A 255 3.29 5.75 -48.65
C GLY A 255 2.23 4.83 -49.27
N SER A 256 1.60 3.95 -48.49
CA SER A 256 0.48 3.12 -48.93
C SER A 256 -0.83 3.92 -48.96
N ALA A 257 -1.75 3.51 -49.82
CA ALA A 257 -3.11 4.06 -49.86
C ALA A 257 -3.89 3.68 -48.59
N ASP A 258 -4.93 4.46 -48.28
CA ASP A 258 -5.87 4.17 -47.18
C ASP A 258 -5.23 4.13 -45.77
N GLN A 259 -4.06 4.74 -45.59
CA GLN A 259 -3.43 4.89 -44.28
C GLN A 259 -4.30 5.74 -43.35
N VAL A 260 -4.44 5.26 -42.11
CA VAL A 260 -5.22 5.91 -41.06
C VAL A 260 -4.31 6.34 -39.93
N PHE A 261 -4.38 7.61 -39.56
CA PHE A 261 -3.69 8.16 -38.40
C PHE A 261 -4.72 8.66 -37.38
N PHE A 262 -4.29 8.99 -36.18
CA PHE A 262 -5.16 9.55 -35.15
C PHE A 262 -4.51 10.73 -34.45
N ALA A 263 -5.31 11.69 -34.00
CA ALA A 263 -4.92 12.56 -32.90
C ALA A 263 -4.74 11.71 -31.63
N ALA A 264 -3.67 11.95 -30.86
CA ALA A 264 -3.31 11.05 -29.76
C ALA A 264 -4.31 11.03 -28.60
N TYR A 265 -4.97 12.18 -28.35
CA TYR A 265 -5.90 12.37 -27.24
C TYR A 265 -7.23 12.93 -27.76
N PRO A 266 -8.06 12.09 -28.40
CA PRO A 266 -9.43 12.49 -28.75
C PRO A 266 -10.27 12.70 -27.48
N PRO A 267 -11.39 13.45 -27.55
CA PRO A 267 -11.94 14.06 -28.76
C PRO A 267 -11.16 15.30 -29.21
N VAL A 268 -11.27 15.62 -30.50
CA VAL A 268 -10.79 16.88 -31.09
C VAL A 268 -11.92 17.90 -31.06
N ALA A 269 -11.72 19.03 -30.38
CA ALA A 269 -12.71 20.09 -30.33
C ALA A 269 -13.08 20.59 -31.74
N PRO A 270 -14.37 20.91 -32.01
CA PRO A 270 -14.84 21.26 -33.33
C PRO A 270 -14.03 22.35 -34.04
N ASP A 271 -13.72 22.12 -35.31
CA ASP A 271 -12.99 23.06 -36.17
C ASP A 271 -11.57 23.43 -35.70
N THR A 272 -10.99 22.73 -34.71
CA THR A 272 -9.66 23.06 -34.17
C THR A 272 -8.51 22.24 -34.76
N GLY A 273 -8.83 21.11 -35.39
CA GLY A 273 -7.88 20.14 -35.92
C GLY A 273 -7.29 20.54 -37.27
N GLU A 274 -5.96 20.68 -37.32
CA GLU A 274 -5.18 20.97 -38.51
C GLU A 274 -4.09 19.91 -38.70
N VAL A 275 -4.10 19.22 -39.83
CA VAL A 275 -3.15 18.16 -40.16
C VAL A 275 -2.05 18.65 -41.10
N PHE A 276 -0.81 18.27 -40.79
CA PHE A 276 0.38 18.62 -41.54
C PHE A 276 1.12 17.35 -41.97
N VAL A 277 1.68 17.38 -43.17
CA VAL A 277 2.58 16.35 -43.70
C VAL A 277 3.92 17.01 -44.01
N ASP A 278 4.98 16.60 -43.31
CA ASP A 278 6.30 17.25 -43.32
C ASP A 278 6.22 18.77 -43.08
N GLY A 279 5.33 19.18 -42.16
CA GLY A 279 5.12 20.59 -41.80
C GLY A 279 4.31 21.40 -42.82
N GLN A 280 3.88 20.80 -43.93
CA GLN A 280 2.96 21.43 -44.86
C GLN A 280 1.51 21.15 -44.44
N ALA A 281 0.72 22.20 -44.21
CA ALA A 281 -0.70 22.05 -43.91
C ALA A 281 -1.45 21.45 -45.10
N TRP A 282 -2.21 20.37 -44.85
CA TRP A 282 -3.14 19.80 -45.81
C TRP A 282 -4.53 20.38 -45.59
N ARG A 283 -5.42 20.28 -46.59
CA ARG A 283 -6.76 20.88 -46.50
C ARG A 283 -7.80 19.87 -46.02
N ARG A 284 -8.50 20.17 -44.92
CA ARG A 284 -9.62 19.35 -44.44
C ARG A 284 -10.76 19.30 -45.47
N VAL A 285 -11.33 18.12 -45.66
CA VAL A 285 -12.57 17.87 -46.40
C VAL A 285 -13.49 16.97 -45.58
N THR A 286 -14.78 16.97 -45.87
CA THR A 286 -15.76 16.10 -45.20
C THR A 286 -15.79 14.69 -45.79
N ASP A 287 -15.38 14.56 -47.05
CA ASP A 287 -15.35 13.30 -47.81
C ASP A 287 -14.21 13.41 -48.83
N LEU A 288 -13.46 12.32 -48.98
CA LEU A 288 -12.39 12.21 -49.97
C LEU A 288 -12.94 11.95 -51.38
N ALA A 289 -14.17 11.43 -51.51
CA ALA A 289 -14.74 11.05 -52.79
C ALA A 289 -14.84 12.24 -53.77
N GLY A 290 -14.23 12.08 -54.95
CA GLY A 290 -14.33 13.03 -56.06
C GLY A 290 -13.50 14.31 -55.90
N VAL A 291 -12.65 14.41 -54.87
CA VAL A 291 -11.81 15.60 -54.63
C VAL A 291 -10.61 15.70 -55.58
N GLY A 292 -10.23 14.62 -56.25
CA GLY A 292 -9.06 14.56 -57.12
C GLY A 292 -7.74 14.31 -56.37
N ALA A 293 -6.63 14.24 -57.11
CA ALA A 293 -5.29 14.09 -56.55
C ALA A 293 -4.78 15.42 -55.95
N VAL A 294 -5.24 15.74 -54.73
CA VAL A 294 -4.92 16.96 -53.98
C VAL A 294 -4.58 16.64 -52.53
N ASP A 295 -3.78 17.48 -51.89
CA ASP A 295 -3.35 17.35 -50.49
C ASP A 295 -4.51 17.66 -49.53
N VAL A 296 -5.34 16.64 -49.25
CA VAL A 296 -6.52 16.73 -48.40
C VAL A 296 -6.61 15.57 -47.41
N TYR A 297 -7.36 15.77 -46.33
CA TYR A 297 -7.64 14.75 -45.32
C TYR A 297 -9.07 14.87 -44.79
N THR A 298 -9.62 13.79 -44.24
CA THR A 298 -10.79 13.80 -43.36
C THR A 298 -10.33 13.69 -41.91
N LEU A 299 -11.10 14.26 -40.99
CA LEU A 299 -10.87 14.15 -39.55
C LEU A 299 -12.22 13.92 -38.86
N ASP A 300 -12.37 12.76 -38.23
CA ASP A 300 -13.46 12.48 -37.29
C ASP A 300 -13.10 13.06 -35.92
N GLU A 301 -13.92 13.98 -35.43
CA GLU A 301 -13.62 14.73 -34.21
C GLU A 301 -13.81 13.89 -32.94
N ALA A 302 -14.71 12.90 -32.96
CA ALA A 302 -14.98 12.07 -31.79
C ALA A 302 -13.84 11.08 -31.53
N SER A 303 -13.41 10.36 -32.57
CA SER A 303 -12.33 9.36 -32.48
C SER A 303 -10.93 9.93 -32.74
N GLY A 304 -10.84 11.15 -33.27
CA GLY A 304 -9.58 11.73 -33.73
C GLY A 304 -9.03 11.08 -35.01
N ARG A 305 -9.80 10.19 -35.67
CA ARG A 305 -9.39 9.46 -36.87
C ARG A 305 -9.14 10.40 -38.05
N ILE A 306 -7.97 10.28 -38.65
CA ILE A 306 -7.49 11.05 -39.81
C ILE A 306 -7.28 10.10 -40.98
N GLU A 307 -7.95 10.37 -42.10
CA GLU A 307 -7.79 9.58 -43.32
C GLU A 307 -7.25 10.45 -44.46
N PHE A 308 -6.47 9.81 -45.33
CA PHE A 308 -5.87 10.41 -46.51
C PHE A 308 -6.28 9.66 -47.77
N GLY A 309 -5.70 10.01 -48.92
CA GLY A 309 -6.11 9.48 -50.21
C GLY A 309 -6.05 7.95 -50.35
N ASP A 310 -6.92 7.46 -51.23
CA ASP A 310 -7.11 6.03 -51.54
C ASP A 310 -6.22 5.49 -52.67
N GLY A 311 -5.31 6.33 -53.20
CA GLY A 311 -4.48 5.99 -54.36
C GLY A 311 -5.24 5.86 -55.69
N ALA A 312 -6.57 6.06 -55.71
CA ALA A 312 -7.43 6.04 -56.88
C ALA A 312 -7.83 7.46 -57.36
N GLY A 313 -7.21 8.49 -56.77
CA GLY A 313 -7.45 9.89 -57.12
C GLY A 313 -8.50 10.58 -56.25
N ASN A 314 -8.85 10.01 -55.09
CA ASN A 314 -9.67 10.65 -54.07
C ASN A 314 -8.76 11.16 -52.93
N GLY A 315 -8.00 12.22 -53.20
CA GLY A 315 -6.95 12.74 -52.31
C GLY A 315 -5.57 12.17 -52.62
N ASN A 316 -4.52 12.89 -52.23
CA ASN A 316 -3.15 12.42 -52.28
C ASN A 316 -2.84 11.52 -51.08
N VAL A 317 -1.93 10.57 -51.29
CA VAL A 317 -1.36 9.74 -50.23
C VAL A 317 -0.15 10.48 -49.63
N PRO A 318 0.00 10.57 -48.30
CA PRO A 318 1.20 11.15 -47.68
C PRO A 318 2.44 10.39 -48.17
N PRO A 319 3.49 11.07 -48.68
CA PRO A 319 4.66 10.40 -49.23
C PRO A 319 5.34 9.44 -48.23
N ALA A 320 5.90 8.34 -48.73
CA ALA A 320 6.67 7.44 -47.87
C ALA A 320 7.81 8.18 -47.16
N GLY A 321 7.90 8.03 -45.84
CA GLY A 321 8.87 8.70 -44.98
C GLY A 321 8.45 10.08 -44.46
N SER A 322 7.32 10.63 -44.93
CA SER A 322 6.82 11.91 -44.42
C SER A 322 6.22 11.75 -43.03
N VAL A 323 6.43 12.73 -42.14
CA VAL A 323 5.86 12.74 -40.79
C VAL A 323 4.52 13.45 -40.80
N VAL A 324 3.49 12.78 -40.28
CA VAL A 324 2.16 13.34 -40.04
C VAL A 324 2.11 13.96 -38.64
N THR A 325 1.74 15.22 -38.56
CA THR A 325 1.47 15.91 -37.29
C THR A 325 0.10 16.57 -37.32
N VAL A 326 -0.47 16.81 -36.14
CA VAL A 326 -1.76 17.43 -35.93
C VAL A 326 -1.65 18.52 -34.86
N SER A 327 -2.24 19.68 -35.14
CA SER A 327 -2.48 20.75 -34.17
C SER A 327 -3.97 20.78 -33.86
N TYR A 328 -4.36 20.68 -32.60
CA TYR A 328 -5.77 20.55 -32.21
C TYR A 328 -5.97 20.93 -30.75
N THR A 329 -7.21 21.26 -30.41
CA THR A 329 -7.63 21.36 -29.01
C THR A 329 -8.22 20.00 -28.62
N SER A 330 -7.62 19.36 -27.62
CA SER A 330 -8.02 18.07 -27.09
C SER A 330 -9.06 18.28 -25.99
N GLY A 331 -10.20 17.59 -26.09
CA GLY A 331 -11.30 17.64 -25.11
C GLY A 331 -12.57 18.35 -25.61
N PRO A 332 -13.52 18.65 -24.72
CA PRO A 332 -13.39 18.51 -23.26
C PRO A 332 -13.26 17.05 -22.80
N HIS A 333 -12.38 16.85 -21.82
CA HIS A 333 -12.17 15.61 -21.08
C HIS A 333 -12.84 15.69 -19.71
N ASP A 334 -13.25 14.55 -19.21
CA ASP A 334 -13.78 14.39 -17.85
C ASP A 334 -12.67 14.63 -16.80
N GLY A 335 -13.06 15.20 -15.65
CA GLY A 335 -12.19 15.33 -14.48
C GLY A 335 -12.42 14.22 -13.46
N PHE A 336 -11.62 14.22 -12.39
CA PHE A 336 -11.84 13.34 -11.25
C PHE A 336 -13.27 13.41 -10.71
N ASP A 337 -13.86 14.61 -10.66
CA ASP A 337 -15.25 14.81 -10.22
C ASP A 337 -16.26 13.96 -11.02
N ASP A 338 -16.04 13.81 -12.33
CA ASP A 338 -16.88 12.99 -13.20
C ASP A 338 -16.61 11.49 -13.00
N PHE A 339 -15.34 11.09 -12.89
CA PHE A 339 -14.93 9.71 -12.60
C PHE A 339 -15.54 9.24 -11.27
N TYR A 340 -15.35 10.01 -10.19
CA TYR A 340 -15.90 9.70 -8.87
C TYR A 340 -17.42 9.49 -8.94
N ARG A 341 -18.14 10.42 -9.58
CA ARG A 341 -19.60 10.38 -9.69
C ARG A 341 -20.09 9.16 -10.47
N GLU A 342 -19.50 8.86 -11.62
CA GLU A 342 -19.92 7.73 -12.46
C GLU A 342 -19.54 6.38 -11.82
N MET A 343 -18.34 6.26 -11.24
CA MET A 343 -17.87 5.03 -10.61
C MET A 343 -18.68 4.70 -9.36
N LYS A 344 -18.97 5.69 -8.49
CA LYS A 344 -19.87 5.50 -7.34
C LYS A 344 -21.31 5.18 -7.75
N ALA A 345 -21.74 5.61 -8.94
CA ALA A 345 -23.05 5.22 -9.48
C ALA A 345 -23.09 3.75 -9.93
N ALA A 346 -21.95 3.19 -10.36
CA ALA A 346 -21.82 1.76 -10.64
C ALA A 346 -21.74 0.93 -9.35
N ASN A 347 -20.94 1.37 -8.37
CA ASN A 347 -20.87 0.73 -7.06
C ASN A 347 -20.51 1.78 -5.98
N PRO A 348 -21.41 2.07 -5.03
CA PRO A 348 -21.14 3.05 -3.98
C PRO A 348 -20.20 2.55 -2.87
N GLU A 349 -19.91 1.24 -2.81
CA GLU A 349 -19.11 0.60 -1.75
C GLU A 349 -17.60 0.58 -2.04
N ILE A 350 -17.17 0.90 -3.27
CA ILE A 350 -15.74 1.00 -3.61
C ILE A 350 -15.14 2.30 -3.11
N ASP A 351 -13.83 2.34 -2.91
CA ASP A 351 -13.06 3.55 -2.67
C ASP A 351 -12.45 4.07 -3.98
N VAL A 352 -12.74 5.32 -4.32
CA VAL A 352 -12.21 6.01 -5.50
C VAL A 352 -11.10 6.97 -5.06
N CYS A 353 -9.87 6.62 -5.42
CA CYS A 353 -8.67 7.32 -4.99
C CYS A 353 -8.17 8.31 -6.03
N ILE A 354 -7.73 9.49 -5.57
CA ILE A 354 -6.90 10.36 -6.41
C ILE A 354 -5.55 9.69 -6.64
N GLY A 355 -5.04 9.77 -7.88
CA GLY A 355 -3.82 9.09 -8.31
C GLY A 355 -2.52 9.67 -7.74
N ALA A 356 -2.58 10.77 -6.98
CA ALA A 356 -1.42 11.35 -6.31
C ALA A 356 -1.80 12.14 -5.04
N ALA A 357 -1.13 11.81 -3.93
CA ALA A 357 -1.23 12.50 -2.64
C ALA A 357 -0.22 13.64 -2.47
N ASP A 358 0.30 14.22 -3.55
CA ASP A 358 1.17 15.41 -3.47
C ASP A 358 0.37 16.71 -3.31
N GLU A 359 1.07 17.77 -2.94
CA GLU A 359 0.48 19.05 -2.54
C GLU A 359 -0.41 19.66 -3.62
N GLU A 360 0.02 19.69 -4.88
CA GLU A 360 -0.75 20.36 -5.94
C GLU A 360 -2.08 19.63 -6.21
N TYR A 361 -2.08 18.30 -6.16
CA TYR A 361 -3.27 17.49 -6.41
C TYR A 361 -4.25 17.53 -5.25
N VAL A 362 -3.76 17.40 -4.02
CA VAL A 362 -4.59 17.49 -2.81
C VAL A 362 -5.18 18.91 -2.67
N GLU A 363 -4.43 19.96 -3.02
CA GLU A 363 -4.95 21.34 -3.09
C GLU A 363 -6.01 21.53 -4.17
N ALA A 364 -5.80 20.96 -5.36
CA ALA A 364 -6.76 21.05 -6.46
C ALA A 364 -8.10 20.36 -6.13
N MET A 365 -8.05 19.26 -5.38
CA MET A 365 -9.25 18.63 -4.84
C MET A 365 -9.93 19.56 -3.82
N GLY A 366 -9.17 20.00 -2.81
CA GLY A 366 -9.65 20.86 -1.73
C GLY A 366 -10.73 20.18 -0.87
N ALA A 367 -11.48 20.98 -0.11
CA ALA A 367 -12.50 20.50 0.82
C ALA A 367 -13.87 20.20 0.16
N ASP A 368 -14.09 20.70 -1.05
CA ASP A 368 -15.41 20.67 -1.70
C ASP A 368 -15.62 19.44 -2.60
N ARG A 369 -14.55 18.71 -2.95
CA ARG A 369 -14.61 17.57 -3.87
C ARG A 369 -14.54 16.25 -3.12
N PRO A 370 -15.40 15.29 -3.46
CA PRO A 370 -15.39 13.98 -2.83
C PRO A 370 -14.29 13.11 -3.43
N TYR A 371 -13.56 12.40 -2.58
CA TYR A 371 -12.65 11.30 -2.89
C TYR A 371 -12.47 10.50 -1.60
N ASP A 372 -12.23 9.19 -1.70
CA ASP A 372 -12.20 8.32 -0.52
C ASP A 372 -10.76 8.03 -0.06
N CYS A 373 -9.79 8.22 -0.95
CA CYS A 373 -8.39 7.90 -0.71
C CYS A 373 -7.45 8.72 -1.60
N ALA A 374 -6.17 8.77 -1.21
CA ALA A 374 -5.12 9.40 -1.99
C ALA A 374 -3.91 8.47 -2.13
N VAL A 375 -3.50 8.22 -3.38
CA VAL A 375 -2.41 7.32 -3.72
C VAL A 375 -1.05 7.97 -3.45
N LEU A 376 -0.16 7.24 -2.78
CA LEU A 376 1.23 7.63 -2.59
C LEU A 376 2.19 6.56 -3.13
N HIS A 377 3.13 6.98 -3.97
CA HIS A 377 4.26 6.16 -4.42
C HIS A 377 5.52 6.52 -3.61
N ALA A 378 5.93 5.65 -2.70
CA ALA A 378 6.98 5.93 -1.71
C ALA A 378 8.26 5.10 -1.98
N TYR A 379 9.09 5.58 -2.90
CA TYR A 379 10.36 4.93 -3.23
C TYR A 379 11.60 5.55 -2.57
N VAL A 380 12.60 4.72 -2.27
CA VAL A 380 13.99 5.17 -2.13
C VAL A 380 14.54 5.50 -3.51
N GLY A 381 14.55 6.78 -3.87
CA GLY A 381 15.07 7.23 -5.18
C GLY A 381 16.59 7.34 -5.25
N GLY A 382 17.16 7.22 -6.45
CA GLY A 382 18.62 7.17 -6.68
C GLY A 382 19.46 8.40 -6.31
N ASN A 383 18.83 9.56 -6.08
CA ASN A 383 19.54 10.71 -5.54
C ASN A 383 19.66 10.69 -4.00
N ARG A 384 19.02 9.73 -3.31
CA ARG A 384 19.00 9.65 -1.83
C ARG A 384 20.20 8.89 -1.26
N VAL A 385 20.76 7.94 -2.01
CA VAL A 385 21.98 7.20 -1.68
C VAL A 385 22.81 7.07 -2.96
N PRO A 386 24.02 7.68 -3.03
CA PRO A 386 24.84 7.61 -4.24
C PRO A 386 25.27 6.17 -4.56
N SER A 387 25.03 5.72 -5.79
CA SER A 387 25.31 4.34 -6.22
C SER A 387 26.80 4.02 -6.41
N ASP A 388 27.66 5.03 -6.43
CA ASP A 388 29.11 4.90 -6.53
C ASP A 388 29.82 4.77 -5.17
N LEU A 389 29.06 4.76 -4.07
CA LEU A 389 29.58 4.46 -2.75
C LEU A 389 30.06 3.00 -2.66
N PRO A 390 31.09 2.72 -1.83
CA PRO A 390 31.44 1.34 -1.47
C PRO A 390 30.22 0.61 -0.89
N ILE A 391 30.06 -0.68 -1.20
CA ILE A 391 28.85 -1.44 -0.87
C ILE A 391 28.45 -1.37 0.62
N GLU A 392 29.42 -1.45 1.54
CA GLU A 392 29.18 -1.32 2.98
C GLU A 392 28.64 0.07 3.37
N THR A 393 29.15 1.13 2.75
CA THR A 393 28.66 2.50 2.99
C THR A 393 27.28 2.70 2.37
N PHE A 394 27.03 2.13 1.19
CA PHE A 394 25.74 2.19 0.52
C PHE A 394 24.66 1.53 1.37
N ARG A 395 24.88 0.29 1.82
CA ARG A 395 23.88 -0.47 2.59
C ARG A 395 23.46 0.24 3.88
N ASP A 396 24.42 0.80 4.61
CA ASP A 396 24.14 1.42 5.89
C ASP A 396 23.29 2.69 5.70
N GLN A 397 23.63 3.49 4.68
CA GLN A 397 22.83 4.66 4.33
C GLN A 397 21.47 4.28 3.75
N PHE A 398 21.37 3.17 3.01
CA PHE A 398 20.13 2.64 2.46
C PHE A 398 19.16 2.19 3.56
N LEU A 399 19.62 1.36 4.52
CA LEU A 399 18.80 0.90 5.64
C LEU A 399 18.38 2.06 6.56
N ALA A 400 19.18 3.12 6.66
CA ALA A 400 18.80 4.35 7.36
C ALA A 400 17.70 5.17 6.65
N ARG A 401 17.32 4.83 5.40
CA ARG A 401 16.30 5.58 4.64
C ARG A 401 14.86 5.15 4.92
N ALA A 402 14.62 4.03 5.58
CA ALA A 402 13.26 3.55 5.82
C ALA A 402 12.39 4.63 6.51
N ASP A 403 12.88 5.21 7.60
CA ASP A 403 12.18 6.29 8.33
C ASP A 403 12.00 7.56 7.47
N ASN A 404 12.97 7.90 6.62
CA ASN A 404 12.81 9.00 5.67
C ASN A 404 11.68 8.72 4.66
N THR A 405 11.53 7.46 4.25
CA THR A 405 10.47 7.06 3.33
C THR A 405 9.12 7.08 4.04
N VAL A 406 9.02 6.57 5.27
CA VAL A 406 7.81 6.63 6.12
C VAL A 406 7.38 8.07 6.39
N ALA A 407 8.33 8.99 6.60
CA ALA A 407 8.03 10.41 6.77
C ALA A 407 7.31 11.05 5.56
N GLN A 408 7.44 10.48 4.35
CA GLN A 408 6.67 10.93 3.19
C GLN A 408 5.18 10.59 3.33
N VAL A 409 4.88 9.45 3.96
CA VAL A 409 3.52 8.99 4.26
C VAL A 409 2.87 9.90 5.29
N ALA A 410 3.57 10.17 6.39
CA ALA A 410 3.13 11.14 7.40
C ALA A 410 2.88 12.53 6.78
N SER A 411 3.74 12.94 5.84
CA SER A 411 3.56 14.21 5.11
C SER A 411 2.34 14.20 4.20
N ALA A 412 1.96 13.05 3.62
CA ALA A 412 0.75 12.90 2.82
C ALA A 412 -0.52 13.01 3.69
N GLN A 413 -0.54 12.30 4.83
CA GLN A 413 -1.61 12.42 5.82
C GLN A 413 -1.77 13.88 6.30
N GLU A 414 -0.67 14.58 6.52
CA GLU A 414 -0.69 16.02 6.88
C GLU A 414 -1.27 16.90 5.78
N ARG A 415 -0.88 16.70 4.52
CA ARG A 415 -1.46 17.46 3.39
C ARG A 415 -2.96 17.27 3.28
N ILE A 416 -3.45 16.04 3.40
CA ILE A 416 -4.89 15.75 3.39
C ILE A 416 -5.59 16.49 4.53
N ARG A 417 -5.05 16.42 5.76
CA ARG A 417 -5.56 17.16 6.92
C ARG A 417 -5.56 18.69 6.73
N GLN A 418 -4.64 19.23 5.94
CA GLN A 418 -4.57 20.67 5.67
C GLN A 418 -5.58 21.14 4.62
N HIS A 419 -5.93 20.32 3.64
CA HIS A 419 -6.65 20.77 2.44
C HIS A 419 -8.03 20.14 2.25
N ALA A 420 -8.28 18.94 2.77
CA ALA A 420 -9.53 18.21 2.56
C ALA A 420 -10.70 18.64 3.46
N GLY A 421 -10.46 19.60 4.37
CA GLY A 421 -11.49 20.12 5.26
C GLY A 421 -12.09 19.05 6.18
N ASP A 422 -13.41 19.06 6.34
CA ASP A 422 -14.11 18.14 7.25
C ASP A 422 -14.03 16.67 6.80
N ASN A 423 -13.71 16.39 5.53
CA ASN A 423 -13.57 15.02 5.01
C ASN A 423 -12.20 14.39 5.33
N ALA A 424 -11.25 15.15 5.88
CA ALA A 424 -9.87 14.70 6.01
C ALA A 424 -9.70 13.45 6.87
N GLU A 425 -10.59 13.21 7.85
CA GLU A 425 -10.55 12.03 8.72
C GLU A 425 -11.05 10.76 7.99
N ASP A 426 -11.83 10.92 6.92
CA ASP A 426 -12.41 9.82 6.13
C ASP A 426 -11.56 9.48 4.89
N ILE A 427 -10.47 10.22 4.64
CA ILE A 427 -9.62 10.01 3.45
C ILE A 427 -8.37 9.24 3.84
N ALA A 428 -8.28 8.02 3.33
CA ALA A 428 -7.11 7.17 3.55
C ALA A 428 -5.91 7.56 2.68
N VAL A 429 -4.70 7.41 3.21
CA VAL A 429 -3.50 7.31 2.38
C VAL A 429 -3.31 5.86 2.00
N VAL A 430 -3.32 5.58 0.70
CA VAL A 430 -3.09 4.23 0.17
C VAL A 430 -1.73 4.17 -0.51
N LEU A 431 -0.87 3.24 -0.10
CA LEU A 431 0.43 3.05 -0.72
C LEU A 431 0.31 1.98 -1.78
N THR A 432 0.22 2.37 -3.05
CA THR A 432 0.02 1.40 -4.12
C THR A 432 1.32 1.04 -4.83
N GLU A 433 2.41 1.77 -4.52
CA GLU A 433 3.78 1.42 -4.84
C GLU A 433 4.75 1.92 -3.77
N TYR A 434 5.62 1.04 -3.26
CA TYR A 434 6.77 1.44 -2.44
C TYR A 434 7.94 0.48 -2.64
N GLY A 435 9.11 0.89 -2.15
CA GLY A 435 10.32 0.05 -2.12
C GLY A 435 11.57 0.80 -2.55
N HIS A 436 12.52 0.07 -3.13
CA HIS A 436 13.72 0.62 -3.77
C HIS A 436 13.50 0.67 -5.29
N LEU A 437 14.10 1.64 -5.99
CA LEU A 437 14.12 1.64 -7.46
C LEU A 437 15.36 0.91 -7.96
N ALA A 438 15.21 -0.07 -8.85
CA ALA A 438 16.34 -0.87 -9.33
C ALA A 438 17.40 -0.02 -10.09
N SER A 439 17.00 1.15 -10.60
CA SER A 439 17.91 2.12 -11.24
C SER A 439 18.91 2.74 -10.26
N SER A 440 18.72 2.56 -8.95
CA SER A 440 19.61 3.04 -7.90
C SER A 440 20.45 1.96 -7.22
N ASN A 441 20.57 0.77 -7.83
CA ASN A 441 21.51 -0.24 -7.34
C ASN A 441 22.96 0.28 -7.30
N PRO A 442 23.74 -0.11 -6.28
CA PRO A 442 25.15 0.25 -6.18
C PRO A 442 25.95 -0.40 -7.30
N VAL A 443 26.94 0.31 -7.81
CA VAL A 443 27.80 -0.17 -8.92
C VAL A 443 28.54 -1.46 -8.55
N GLU A 444 28.91 -1.62 -7.28
CA GLU A 444 29.59 -2.83 -6.78
C GLU A 444 28.67 -4.05 -6.66
N ALA A 445 27.35 -3.85 -6.59
CA ALA A 445 26.35 -4.93 -6.51
C ALA A 445 25.15 -4.62 -7.43
N PRO A 446 25.24 -4.88 -8.74
CA PRO A 446 24.18 -4.56 -9.70
C PRO A 446 22.87 -5.34 -9.47
N TYR A 447 22.92 -6.44 -8.71
CA TYR A 447 21.77 -7.27 -8.33
C TYR A 447 21.32 -7.06 -6.88
N TYR A 448 21.67 -5.92 -6.27
CA TYR A 448 21.38 -5.62 -4.85
C TYR A 448 19.89 -5.72 -4.50
N HIS A 449 18.99 -5.57 -5.47
CA HIS A 449 17.55 -5.77 -5.27
C HIS A 449 17.10 -7.21 -4.92
N ARG A 450 17.96 -8.20 -5.13
CA ARG A 450 17.63 -9.60 -4.81
C ARG A 450 17.98 -9.95 -3.36
N THR A 451 18.78 -9.11 -2.70
CA THR A 451 19.51 -9.50 -1.49
C THR A 451 18.66 -9.42 -0.23
N LEU A 452 19.16 -10.07 0.82
CA LEU A 452 18.63 -10.02 2.18
C LEU A 452 18.46 -8.57 2.67
N ASP A 453 19.38 -7.66 2.36
CA ASP A 453 19.25 -6.23 2.71
C ASP A 453 17.95 -5.58 2.17
N GLN A 454 17.36 -6.06 1.08
CA GLN A 454 16.03 -5.60 0.65
C GLN A 454 14.92 -6.09 1.56
N GLY A 455 14.99 -7.34 2.04
CA GLY A 455 14.09 -7.84 3.07
C GLY A 455 14.20 -7.05 4.37
N LEU A 456 15.42 -6.68 4.78
CA LEU A 456 15.62 -5.81 5.95
C LEU A 456 15.02 -4.41 5.74
N TYR A 457 15.16 -3.84 4.54
CA TYR A 457 14.51 -2.56 4.22
C TYR A 457 12.99 -2.66 4.29
N ASP A 458 12.40 -3.71 3.70
CA ASP A 458 10.94 -3.92 3.74
C ASP A 458 10.46 -4.12 5.18
N ALA A 459 11.22 -4.83 6.02
CA ALA A 459 10.92 -4.97 7.45
C ALA A 459 10.95 -3.62 8.19
N GLU A 460 11.96 -2.78 7.94
CA GLU A 460 12.06 -1.44 8.54
C GLU A 460 10.95 -0.50 8.06
N PHE A 461 10.57 -0.61 6.79
CA PHE A 461 9.47 0.18 6.25
C PHE A 461 8.14 -0.24 6.85
N LEU A 462 7.86 -1.56 6.93
CA LEU A 462 6.67 -2.09 7.62
C LEU A 462 6.64 -1.70 9.10
N ARG A 463 7.78 -1.79 9.81
CA ARG A 463 7.94 -1.31 11.20
C ARG A 463 7.45 0.13 11.33
N GLY A 464 7.96 1.02 10.48
CA GLY A 464 7.60 2.44 10.53
C GLY A 464 6.16 2.73 10.08
N LEU A 465 5.59 1.96 9.13
CA LEU A 465 4.17 2.09 8.78
C LEU A 465 3.26 1.70 9.94
N ILE A 466 3.56 0.60 10.63
CA ILE A 466 2.81 0.12 11.79
C ILE A 466 2.90 1.13 12.95
N GLU A 467 4.08 1.69 13.20
CA GLU A 467 4.26 2.74 14.22
C GLU A 467 3.54 4.05 13.86
N LEU A 468 3.51 4.41 12.57
CA LEU A 468 2.86 5.64 12.10
C LEU A 468 1.34 5.56 12.23
N GLY A 469 0.74 4.40 11.94
CA GLY A 469 -0.70 4.19 11.96
C GLY A 469 -1.46 4.91 10.84
N GLY A 470 -2.77 4.65 10.75
CA GLY A 470 -3.67 5.30 9.78
C GLY A 470 -3.35 4.97 8.32
N ILE A 471 -2.95 3.73 8.04
CA ILE A 471 -2.66 3.22 6.70
C ILE A 471 -3.56 2.03 6.41
N ASP A 472 -4.45 2.17 5.44
CA ASP A 472 -5.45 1.16 5.14
C ASP A 472 -4.87 0.03 4.29
N VAL A 473 -4.07 0.36 3.29
CA VAL A 473 -3.48 -0.62 2.37
C VAL A 473 -2.09 -0.17 1.92
N ALA A 474 -1.17 -1.13 1.82
CA ALA A 474 0.17 -0.91 1.29
C ALA A 474 0.59 -2.04 0.34
N MET A 475 1.19 -1.67 -0.80
CA MET A 475 1.55 -2.58 -1.87
C MET A 475 2.99 -2.37 -2.33
N ARG A 476 3.83 -3.36 -2.08
CA ARG A 476 5.25 -3.32 -2.43
C ARG A 476 5.45 -3.57 -3.93
N HIS A 477 6.30 -2.76 -4.56
CA HIS A 477 6.64 -2.97 -5.97
C HIS A 477 7.86 -3.88 -6.12
N ALA A 478 7.82 -5.00 -6.85
CA ALA A 478 6.66 -5.66 -7.49
C ALA A 478 6.51 -7.11 -7.03
N LEU A 479 5.30 -7.67 -7.23
CA LEU A 479 4.97 -9.05 -6.92
C LEU A 479 5.90 -10.05 -7.65
N VAL A 480 6.05 -9.87 -8.97
CA VAL A 480 6.79 -10.77 -9.87
C VAL A 480 7.52 -9.99 -10.95
N ASP A 481 8.66 -10.53 -11.38
CA ASP A 481 9.45 -10.07 -12.52
C ASP A 481 10.29 -11.22 -13.10
N TYR A 482 10.83 -11.02 -14.29
CA TYR A 482 11.79 -11.92 -14.95
C TYR A 482 13.20 -11.67 -14.40
N VAL A 483 13.64 -12.49 -13.43
CA VAL A 483 14.87 -12.23 -12.65
C VAL A 483 16.05 -13.10 -13.11
N PHE A 484 15.82 -14.39 -13.35
CA PHE A 484 16.90 -15.35 -13.65
C PHE A 484 16.98 -15.74 -15.12
N GLU A 485 16.04 -15.26 -15.92
CA GLU A 485 15.94 -15.55 -17.35
C GLU A 485 15.93 -14.24 -18.15
N ASP A 486 16.33 -14.33 -19.42
CA ASP A 486 16.24 -13.19 -20.33
C ASP A 486 14.75 -12.82 -20.50
N PRO A 487 14.36 -11.59 -20.16
CA PRO A 487 12.96 -11.23 -20.20
C PRO A 487 12.52 -11.04 -21.67
N PRO A 488 11.22 -11.18 -21.97
CA PRO A 488 10.72 -11.01 -23.34
C PRO A 488 11.12 -9.66 -23.95
N PRO A 489 11.37 -9.55 -25.26
CA PRO A 489 11.70 -8.28 -25.90
C PRO A 489 10.67 -7.20 -25.57
N GLY A 490 11.14 -6.02 -25.15
CA GLY A 490 10.29 -4.89 -24.77
C GLY A 490 9.95 -4.79 -23.28
N SER A 491 10.08 -5.87 -22.51
CA SER A 491 9.80 -5.90 -21.06
C SER A 491 10.61 -4.88 -20.25
N LEU A 492 11.88 -4.69 -20.61
CA LEU A 492 12.78 -3.72 -19.97
C LEU A 492 12.34 -2.25 -20.14
N ASN A 493 11.43 -1.96 -21.09
CA ASN A 493 10.84 -0.63 -21.25
C ASN A 493 9.67 -0.39 -20.29
N VAL A 494 9.19 -1.44 -19.63
CA VAL A 494 8.02 -1.45 -18.74
C VAL A 494 8.41 -1.53 -17.26
N GLY A 495 9.64 -1.97 -16.98
CA GLY A 495 10.24 -1.93 -15.66
C GLY A 495 11.62 -2.56 -15.67
N LEU A 496 12.42 -2.26 -14.66
CA LEU A 496 13.71 -2.91 -14.49
C LEU A 496 13.50 -4.28 -13.84
N PRO A 497 14.16 -5.33 -14.36
CA PRO A 497 14.12 -6.66 -13.77
C PRO A 497 14.72 -6.62 -12.37
N ASP A 498 14.52 -7.70 -11.61
CA ASP A 498 15.13 -7.94 -10.29
C ASP A 498 14.44 -7.33 -9.09
N ASN A 499 13.32 -6.63 -9.25
CA ASN A 499 12.56 -6.07 -8.15
C ASN A 499 11.39 -6.96 -7.69
N ALA A 500 11.50 -8.29 -7.81
CA ALA A 500 10.40 -9.22 -7.57
C ALA A 500 10.39 -9.77 -6.14
N MET A 501 9.22 -9.87 -5.51
CA MET A 501 9.05 -10.66 -4.27
C MET A 501 9.13 -12.15 -4.57
N ILE A 502 8.48 -12.56 -5.66
CA ILE A 502 8.54 -13.91 -6.21
C ILE A 502 9.27 -13.83 -7.55
N ALA A 503 10.53 -14.24 -7.57
CA ALA A 503 11.37 -14.16 -8.76
C ALA A 503 10.95 -15.22 -9.79
N GLY A 504 10.57 -14.78 -10.99
CA GLY A 504 10.11 -15.62 -12.08
C GLY A 504 11.03 -15.60 -13.32
N PRO A 505 10.55 -16.15 -14.44
CA PRO A 505 9.18 -16.62 -14.70
C PRO A 505 8.85 -18.00 -14.09
N GLY A 506 7.57 -18.35 -14.05
CA GLY A 506 7.12 -19.70 -13.66
C GLY A 506 7.34 -20.76 -14.75
N PRO A 507 7.20 -22.06 -14.43
CA PRO A 507 6.75 -22.61 -13.15
C PRO A 507 7.80 -22.61 -12.04
N ASP A 508 9.08 -22.41 -12.36
CA ASP A 508 10.19 -22.59 -11.42
C ASP A 508 10.49 -21.33 -10.59
N THR A 509 9.47 -20.58 -10.15
CA THR A 509 9.63 -19.33 -9.39
C THR A 509 10.32 -19.53 -8.04
N VAL A 510 10.96 -18.48 -7.54
CA VAL A 510 11.77 -18.50 -6.30
C VAL A 510 11.40 -17.32 -5.40
N PRO A 511 10.89 -17.55 -4.16
CA PRO A 511 10.62 -16.47 -3.22
C PRO A 511 11.92 -15.79 -2.78
N GLN A 512 11.93 -14.46 -2.81
CA GLN A 512 13.05 -13.63 -2.37
C GLN A 512 12.89 -13.21 -0.90
N ALA A 513 13.90 -12.55 -0.34
CA ALA A 513 13.93 -12.14 1.07
C ALA A 513 12.70 -11.31 1.47
N GLN A 514 12.18 -10.47 0.57
CA GLN A 514 10.98 -9.65 0.77
C GLN A 514 9.74 -10.51 1.05
N ALA A 515 9.54 -11.59 0.29
CA ALA A 515 8.42 -12.52 0.49
C ALA A 515 8.54 -13.27 1.83
N LEU A 516 9.76 -13.67 2.22
CA LEU A 516 10.00 -14.34 3.50
C LEU A 516 9.79 -13.39 4.70
N VAL A 517 10.13 -12.11 4.54
CA VAL A 517 9.84 -11.09 5.56
C VAL A 517 8.34 -10.87 5.69
N TYR A 518 7.60 -10.78 4.58
CA TYR A 518 6.14 -10.72 4.62
C TYR A 518 5.53 -11.94 5.32
N GLN A 519 6.00 -13.15 5.01
CA GLN A 519 5.58 -14.37 5.71
C GLN A 519 5.84 -14.26 7.22
N LEU A 520 7.01 -13.76 7.62
CA LEU A 520 7.34 -13.56 9.03
C LEU A 520 6.38 -12.57 9.70
N PHE A 521 6.08 -11.42 9.07
CA PHE A 521 5.16 -10.44 9.64
C PHE A 521 3.72 -10.98 9.73
N THR A 522 3.24 -11.65 8.68
CA THR A 522 1.86 -12.15 8.62
C THR A 522 1.61 -13.34 9.57
N GLU A 523 2.63 -14.17 9.82
CA GLU A 523 2.53 -15.28 10.77
C GLU A 523 2.82 -14.88 12.23
N MET A 524 3.60 -13.82 12.46
CA MET A 524 4.17 -13.48 13.78
C MET A 524 3.90 -12.03 14.22
N MET A 525 2.76 -11.46 13.82
CA MET A 525 2.21 -10.23 14.37
C MET A 525 0.74 -10.42 14.77
N GLY A 526 0.32 -9.71 15.81
CA GLY A 526 -1.08 -9.51 16.16
C GLY A 526 -1.71 -8.34 15.38
N ASP A 527 -2.98 -8.08 15.67
CA ASP A 527 -3.81 -7.06 15.01
C ASP A 527 -3.72 -5.67 15.68
N THR A 528 -3.11 -5.56 16.86
CA THR A 528 -3.07 -4.32 17.63
C THR A 528 -1.63 -3.91 17.87
N HIS A 529 -1.18 -2.77 17.33
CA HIS A 529 0.15 -2.23 17.59
C HIS A 529 0.30 -1.89 19.08
N ILE A 530 1.49 -2.10 19.65
CA ILE A 530 1.83 -1.65 21.01
C ILE A 530 3.16 -0.90 21.01
N ALA A 531 3.34 0.00 21.97
CA ALA A 531 4.62 0.66 22.15
C ALA A 531 5.73 -0.36 22.44
N SER A 532 6.86 -0.20 21.76
CA SER A 532 8.08 -0.98 21.98
C SER A 532 9.31 -0.12 21.73
N GLN A 533 10.44 -0.50 22.30
CA GLN A 533 11.69 0.24 22.12
C GLN A 533 12.91 -0.66 22.29
N VAL A 534 14.01 -0.29 21.64
CA VAL A 534 15.33 -0.85 21.93
C VAL A 534 16.15 0.18 22.72
N VAL A 535 16.67 -0.24 23.87
CA VAL A 535 17.53 0.56 24.74
C VAL A 535 18.97 0.08 24.61
N GLU A 536 19.92 1.02 24.53
CA GLU A 536 21.35 0.74 24.42
C GLU A 536 21.71 -0.23 23.28
N SER A 537 21.04 -0.12 22.14
CA SER A 537 21.48 -0.79 20.90
C SER A 537 22.88 -0.30 20.54
N PRO A 538 23.80 -1.17 20.09
CA PRO A 538 25.00 -0.72 19.41
C PRO A 538 24.62 0.20 18.25
N GLU A 539 25.35 1.29 18.06
CA GLU A 539 25.10 2.26 16.99
C GLU A 539 26.36 2.48 16.15
N LYS A 540 26.17 2.57 14.84
CA LYS A 540 27.21 2.94 13.87
C LYS A 540 27.00 4.38 13.42
N GLY A 541 28.05 5.20 13.47
CA GLY A 541 28.04 6.52 12.86
C GLY A 541 28.27 6.43 11.35
N LEU A 542 27.40 7.06 10.55
CA LEU A 542 27.43 7.00 9.09
C LEU A 542 28.24 8.16 8.50
N THR A 543 28.75 7.97 7.28
CA THR A 543 29.59 8.97 6.59
C THR A 543 28.83 10.24 6.21
N ASN A 544 27.50 10.19 6.15
CA ASN A 544 26.61 11.31 5.86
C ASN A 544 26.22 12.10 7.14
N GLY A 545 26.66 11.66 8.32
CA GLY A 545 26.36 12.27 9.61
C GLY A 545 25.19 11.65 10.37
N ASP A 546 24.47 10.70 9.75
CA ASP A 546 23.40 9.95 10.40
C ASP A 546 23.96 8.88 11.35
N THR A 547 23.11 8.26 12.17
CA THR A 547 23.44 7.08 12.96
C THR A 547 22.55 5.91 12.56
N LEU A 548 23.09 4.70 12.69
CA LEU A 548 22.38 3.46 12.42
C LEU A 548 22.47 2.55 13.65
N PRO A 549 21.42 2.48 14.49
CA PRO A 549 21.29 1.44 15.50
C PRO A 549 21.30 0.05 14.86
N ALA A 550 22.01 -0.89 15.46
CA ALA A 550 21.99 -2.28 15.04
C ALA A 550 20.57 -2.86 15.15
N LEU A 551 19.91 -2.71 16.30
CA LEU A 551 18.56 -3.24 16.53
C LEU A 551 17.48 -2.16 16.48
N THR A 552 16.38 -2.48 15.82
CA THR A 552 15.06 -1.81 15.94
C THR A 552 13.99 -2.85 16.26
N THR A 553 12.79 -2.40 16.64
CA THR A 553 11.68 -3.29 16.97
C THR A 553 10.33 -2.67 16.64
N VAL A 554 9.36 -3.51 16.29
CA VAL A 554 7.91 -3.21 16.38
C VAL A 554 7.25 -4.35 17.12
N ALA A 555 6.14 -4.07 17.81
CA ALA A 555 5.46 -5.06 18.62
C ALA A 555 3.94 -4.92 18.49
N SER A 556 3.25 -6.02 18.75
CA SER A 556 1.80 -6.07 18.70
C SER A 556 1.24 -7.07 19.72
N THR A 557 -0.07 -6.98 19.93
CA THR A 557 -0.86 -7.99 20.64
C THR A 557 -2.01 -8.45 19.75
N ASP A 558 -2.59 -9.60 20.08
CA ASP A 558 -3.84 -10.08 19.46
C ASP A 558 -4.98 -10.21 20.50
N ALA A 559 -6.18 -10.51 20.01
CA ALA A 559 -7.37 -10.71 20.85
C ALA A 559 -7.26 -11.89 21.83
N ASP A 560 -6.38 -12.86 21.58
CA ASP A 560 -6.10 -13.99 22.48
C ASP A 560 -5.12 -13.59 23.61
N GLY A 561 -4.59 -12.36 23.58
CA GLY A 561 -3.65 -11.83 24.55
C GLY A 561 -2.21 -12.27 24.30
N ASN A 562 -1.88 -12.83 23.12
CA ASN A 562 -0.50 -13.11 22.77
C ASN A 562 0.25 -11.80 22.53
N LEU A 563 1.55 -11.82 22.85
CA LEU A 563 2.46 -10.71 22.67
C LEU A 563 3.47 -11.06 21.58
N TYR A 564 3.63 -10.17 20.60
CA TYR A 564 4.51 -10.33 19.46
C TYR A 564 5.54 -9.20 19.44
N ALA A 565 6.76 -9.52 19.00
CA ALA A 565 7.79 -8.54 18.71
C ALA A 565 8.59 -8.96 17.48
N VAL A 566 8.71 -8.07 16.51
CA VAL A 566 9.64 -8.21 15.38
C VAL A 566 10.84 -7.31 15.65
N VAL A 567 12.02 -7.92 15.76
CA VAL A 567 13.30 -7.25 15.99
C VAL A 567 14.16 -7.37 14.75
N ILE A 568 14.63 -6.24 14.23
CA ILE A 568 15.41 -6.17 12.99
C ILE A 568 16.86 -5.84 13.37
N ASN A 569 17.81 -6.71 13.00
CA ASN A 569 19.23 -6.44 13.14
C ASN A 569 19.82 -5.98 11.80
N ARG A 570 20.10 -4.69 11.71
CA ARG A 570 20.62 -4.00 10.52
C ARG A 570 22.14 -4.10 10.36
N ASP A 571 22.84 -4.54 11.41
CA ASP A 571 24.30 -4.66 11.36
C ASP A 571 24.71 -5.81 10.43
N ALA A 572 25.74 -5.58 9.60
CA ALA A 572 26.20 -6.55 8.62
C ALA A 572 26.87 -7.78 9.26
N GLU A 573 27.49 -7.64 10.42
CA GLU A 573 28.35 -8.69 11.01
C GLU A 573 28.11 -8.93 12.50
N LEU A 574 27.49 -7.98 13.20
CA LEU A 574 27.32 -8.04 14.64
C LEU A 574 26.04 -8.78 15.05
N ASP A 575 26.20 -9.97 15.61
CA ASP A 575 25.18 -10.59 16.44
C ASP A 575 25.00 -9.76 17.72
N VAL A 576 23.75 -9.40 18.05
CA VAL A 576 23.44 -8.59 19.24
C VAL A 576 22.73 -9.45 20.27
N ASN A 577 23.38 -9.70 21.41
CA ASN A 577 22.74 -10.30 22.57
C ASN A 577 21.99 -9.23 23.36
N ALA A 578 20.67 -9.40 23.53
CA ALA A 578 19.82 -8.44 24.21
C ALA A 578 18.84 -9.12 25.17
N SER A 579 18.43 -8.39 26.21
CA SER A 579 17.33 -8.79 27.08
C SER A 579 15.99 -8.47 26.41
N VAL A 580 15.05 -9.41 26.42
CA VAL A 580 13.66 -9.21 26.00
C VAL A 580 12.82 -9.04 27.26
N VAL A 581 12.20 -7.86 27.38
CA VAL A 581 11.52 -7.40 28.59
C VAL A 581 10.04 -7.13 28.28
N PRO A 582 9.15 -8.13 28.48
CA PRO A 582 7.72 -7.97 28.29
C PRO A 582 7.09 -7.32 29.54
N VAL A 583 7.02 -5.99 29.57
CA VAL A 583 6.65 -5.21 30.77
C VAL A 583 5.20 -5.49 31.18
N GLY A 584 5.01 -5.95 32.41
CA GLY A 584 3.68 -6.23 32.96
C GLY A 584 2.98 -7.38 32.24
N TYR A 585 3.73 -8.36 31.72
CA TYR A 585 3.17 -9.49 30.99
C TYR A 585 3.71 -10.81 31.49
N ARG A 586 2.79 -11.74 31.76
CA ARG A 586 3.12 -13.06 32.27
C ARG A 586 2.93 -14.11 31.18
N HIS A 587 4.03 -14.51 30.56
CA HIS A 587 4.05 -15.58 29.57
C HIS A 587 4.22 -16.97 30.20
N ASP A 588 3.91 -18.02 29.43
CA ASP A 588 3.93 -19.43 29.84
C ASP A 588 5.34 -20.05 29.98
N GLY A 589 6.36 -19.26 29.68
CA GLY A 589 7.77 -19.64 29.73
C GLY A 589 8.33 -20.28 28.45
N ARG A 590 7.58 -20.21 27.34
CA ARG A 590 8.06 -20.52 25.99
C ARG A 590 8.00 -19.28 25.11
N ALA A 591 8.90 -19.25 24.13
CA ALA A 591 8.90 -18.28 23.05
C ALA A 591 8.90 -19.05 21.72
N GLU A 592 7.93 -18.77 20.86
CA GLU A 592 7.98 -19.18 19.46
C GLU A 592 8.76 -18.11 18.70
N ILE A 593 9.76 -18.53 17.92
CA ILE A 593 10.71 -17.63 17.27
C ILE A 593 10.79 -17.99 15.81
N MET A 594 10.71 -16.96 14.96
CA MET A 594 10.88 -17.08 13.52
C MET A 594 11.95 -16.10 13.07
N THR A 595 12.91 -16.54 12.27
CA THR A 595 14.03 -15.70 11.81
C THR A 595 14.23 -15.83 10.31
N VAL A 596 14.29 -14.70 9.61
CA VAL A 596 14.80 -14.58 8.24
C VAL A 596 16.26 -14.14 8.31
N THR A 597 17.16 -14.93 7.74
CA THR A 597 18.59 -14.60 7.62
C THR A 597 19.25 -15.41 6.50
N GLY A 598 20.53 -15.13 6.21
CA GLY A 598 21.34 -15.76 5.17
C GLY A 598 22.79 -15.91 5.62
N ALA A 599 23.69 -16.27 4.70
CA ALA A 599 25.13 -16.37 5.01
C ALA A 599 25.77 -14.98 5.22
N ASP A 600 25.25 -13.97 4.51
CA ASP A 600 25.60 -12.57 4.62
C ASP A 600 24.44 -11.68 4.11
N TYR A 601 24.58 -10.36 4.25
CA TYR A 601 23.57 -9.38 3.85
C TYR A 601 23.34 -9.27 2.32
N LEU A 602 24.25 -9.81 1.49
CA LEU A 602 24.12 -9.89 0.04
C LEU A 602 23.51 -11.23 -0.43
N SER A 603 23.21 -12.15 0.48
CA SER A 603 22.60 -13.43 0.14
C SER A 603 21.24 -13.24 -0.54
N PHE A 604 20.94 -14.04 -1.55
CA PHE A 604 19.66 -14.04 -2.26
C PHE A 604 19.31 -15.44 -2.76
N ASN A 605 18.03 -15.75 -2.86
CA ASN A 605 17.57 -17.04 -3.36
C ASN A 605 17.63 -17.10 -4.89
N SER A 606 18.06 -18.22 -5.44
CA SER A 606 18.16 -18.46 -6.88
C SER A 606 17.68 -19.86 -7.24
N PRO A 607 17.49 -20.20 -8.52
CA PRO A 607 17.12 -21.55 -8.92
C PRO A 607 18.15 -22.61 -8.52
N ASP A 608 19.43 -22.23 -8.45
CA ASP A 608 20.55 -23.11 -8.05
C ASP A 608 20.69 -23.24 -6.52
N ASP A 609 20.28 -22.21 -5.78
CA ASP A 609 20.31 -22.16 -4.31
C ASP A 609 19.06 -21.45 -3.79
N ARG A 610 17.97 -22.23 -3.62
CA ARG A 610 16.63 -21.72 -3.29
C ARG A 610 16.49 -21.28 -1.83
N ASP A 611 17.45 -21.64 -0.97
CA ASP A 611 17.39 -21.44 0.48
C ASP A 611 18.62 -20.66 1.01
N ALA A 612 19.31 -19.90 0.14
CA ALA A 612 20.43 -19.04 0.53
C ALA A 612 20.03 -17.96 1.55
N VAL A 613 18.78 -17.50 1.46
CA VAL A 613 18.04 -16.78 2.50
C VAL A 613 16.87 -17.67 2.91
N ALA A 614 16.80 -18.00 4.20
CA ALA A 614 15.81 -18.94 4.71
C ALA A 614 15.02 -18.34 5.87
N LEU A 615 13.77 -18.80 5.96
CA LEU A 615 12.90 -18.60 7.12
C LEU A 615 13.01 -19.83 8.03
N ALA A 616 13.46 -19.63 9.26
CA ALA A 616 13.61 -20.70 10.24
C ALA A 616 12.71 -20.47 11.46
N SER A 617 11.95 -21.48 11.86
CA SER A 617 11.09 -21.46 13.05
C SER A 617 11.61 -22.37 14.16
N GLN A 618 11.51 -21.93 15.41
CA GLN A 618 11.88 -22.70 16.58
C GLN A 618 11.05 -22.32 17.82
N SER A 619 10.89 -23.26 18.74
CA SER A 619 10.23 -23.03 20.03
C SER A 619 11.24 -23.19 21.16
N VAL A 620 11.47 -22.12 21.92
CA VAL A 620 12.54 -22.03 22.90
C VAL A 620 11.97 -21.90 24.32
N VAL A 621 12.57 -22.60 25.29
CA VAL A 621 12.22 -22.47 26.71
C VAL A 621 12.99 -21.30 27.28
N VAL A 622 12.27 -20.24 27.66
CA VAL A 622 12.86 -18.99 28.16
C VAL A 622 12.70 -18.82 29.68
N GLY A 623 11.84 -19.63 30.31
CA GLY A 623 11.50 -19.47 31.73
C GLY A 623 10.49 -18.32 31.93
N ALA A 624 10.15 -18.00 33.18
CA ALA A 624 9.17 -16.95 33.46
C ALA A 624 9.85 -15.58 33.59
N GLY A 625 9.27 -14.57 32.95
CA GLY A 625 9.74 -13.18 32.98
C GLY A 625 10.81 -12.91 31.91
N ASP A 626 11.58 -11.86 32.12
CA ASP A 626 12.62 -11.42 31.18
C ASP A 626 13.61 -12.54 30.83
N PHE A 627 14.05 -12.56 29.58
CA PHE A 627 14.99 -13.55 29.06
C PHE A 627 15.96 -12.91 28.06
N THR A 628 17.09 -13.57 27.80
CA THR A 628 18.05 -13.08 26.82
C THR A 628 17.93 -13.84 25.51
N TYR A 629 18.12 -13.12 24.40
CA TYR A 629 18.17 -13.69 23.06
C TYR A 629 19.28 -13.02 22.25
N THR A 630 20.00 -13.81 21.45
CA THR A 630 21.00 -13.30 20.52
C THR A 630 20.37 -13.17 19.14
N PHE A 631 20.16 -11.93 18.71
CA PHE A 631 19.66 -11.57 17.39
C PHE A 631 20.80 -11.64 16.37
N PRO A 632 20.76 -12.57 15.40
CA PRO A 632 21.84 -12.71 14.41
C PRO A 632 22.05 -11.42 13.63
N ALA A 633 23.27 -11.17 13.15
CA ALA A 633 23.55 -10.12 12.19
C ALA A 633 22.63 -10.22 10.96
N HIS A 634 22.37 -9.09 10.29
CA HIS A 634 21.60 -8.99 9.05
C HIS A 634 20.33 -9.86 9.05
N SER A 635 19.48 -9.70 10.06
CA SER A 635 18.33 -10.60 10.26
C SER A 635 17.06 -9.88 10.65
N VAL A 636 15.92 -10.53 10.39
CA VAL A 636 14.61 -10.16 10.93
C VAL A 636 14.16 -11.31 11.82
N THR A 637 13.94 -11.06 13.11
CA THR A 637 13.52 -12.08 14.06
C THR A 637 12.19 -11.69 14.72
N ALA A 638 11.17 -12.51 14.56
CA ALA A 638 9.92 -12.41 15.29
C ALA A 638 9.90 -13.33 16.50
N ILE A 639 9.31 -12.86 17.60
CA ILE A 639 9.10 -13.59 18.84
C ILE A 639 7.62 -13.49 19.19
N ARG A 640 6.98 -14.64 19.43
CA ARG A 640 5.64 -14.74 20.00
C ARG A 640 5.70 -15.32 21.40
N LEU A 641 5.03 -14.66 22.34
CA LEU A 641 4.85 -15.08 23.72
C LEU A 641 3.37 -15.25 24.03
N SER A 642 2.96 -16.44 24.44
CA SER A 642 1.60 -16.69 24.92
C SER A 642 1.49 -16.47 26.43
N GLY A 643 0.45 -15.78 26.87
CA GLY A 643 0.37 -15.29 28.24
C GLY A 643 -0.79 -14.35 28.48
N THR A 644 -0.68 -13.55 29.54
CA THR A 644 -1.67 -12.53 29.91
C THR A 644 -0.99 -11.25 30.36
N THR A 645 -1.50 -10.11 29.89
CA THR A 645 -1.13 -8.79 30.41
C THR A 645 -1.65 -8.65 31.84
N GLU A 646 -0.75 -8.40 32.77
CA GLU A 646 -1.09 -8.11 34.17
C GLU A 646 -1.44 -6.61 34.27
N ALA A 647 -2.49 -6.29 35.03
CA ALA A 647 -2.81 -4.89 35.32
C ALA A 647 -1.67 -4.29 36.17
N PRO A 648 -1.18 -3.07 35.87
CA PRO A 648 -0.27 -2.39 36.79
C PRO A 648 -0.98 -2.16 38.14
N ASP A 649 -0.31 -2.50 39.25
CA ASP A 649 -0.84 -2.22 40.58
C ASP A 649 -0.92 -0.69 40.80
N VAL A 650 -2.13 -0.16 40.81
CA VAL A 650 -2.44 1.25 41.07
C VAL A 650 -3.42 1.33 42.23
N ASP A 651 -3.18 2.24 43.17
CA ASP A 651 -4.14 2.60 44.21
C ASP A 651 -4.77 3.95 43.90
N VAL A 652 -6.05 4.09 44.24
CA VAL A 652 -6.79 5.35 44.18
C VAL A 652 -7.53 5.58 45.49
N THR A 653 -7.46 6.81 46.00
CA THR A 653 -8.29 7.28 47.12
C THR A 653 -8.98 8.58 46.73
N ALA A 654 -10.25 8.72 47.09
CA ALA A 654 -11.05 9.92 46.88
C ALA A 654 -11.56 10.49 48.21
N GLU A 655 -11.56 11.82 48.33
CA GLU A 655 -12.09 12.52 49.50
C GLU A 655 -13.08 13.61 49.05
N ALA A 656 -14.26 13.62 49.68
CA ALA A 656 -15.29 14.65 49.51
C ALA A 656 -15.86 15.08 50.87
N PRO A 657 -16.56 16.23 50.95
CA PRO A 657 -17.28 16.61 52.16
C PRO A 657 -18.37 15.60 52.53
N ASP A 658 -18.48 15.29 53.82
CA ASP A 658 -19.52 14.37 54.35
C ASP A 658 -20.95 14.82 53.99
N ALA A 659 -21.16 16.14 53.85
CA ALA A 659 -22.46 16.71 53.48
C ALA A 659 -22.32 17.96 52.60
N VAL A 660 -23.21 18.08 51.62
CA VAL A 660 -23.29 19.18 50.64
C VAL A 660 -24.73 19.65 50.47
N GLY A 661 -24.94 20.86 49.95
CA GLY A 661 -26.28 21.38 49.70
C GLY A 661 -26.78 21.08 48.28
N ALA A 662 -28.08 20.91 48.09
CA ALA A 662 -28.67 20.95 46.75
C ALA A 662 -28.37 22.32 46.09
N GLY A 663 -27.95 22.32 44.82
CA GLY A 663 -27.55 23.52 44.09
C GLY A 663 -26.17 24.08 44.46
N SER A 664 -25.34 23.31 45.18
CA SER A 664 -23.96 23.68 45.52
C SER A 664 -22.93 22.93 44.68
N SER A 665 -21.71 23.45 44.66
CA SER A 665 -20.54 22.82 44.04
C SER A 665 -19.54 22.47 45.13
N PHE A 666 -18.87 21.33 45.00
CA PHE A 666 -17.79 20.92 45.91
C PHE A 666 -16.62 20.29 45.15
N GLU A 667 -15.46 20.32 45.79
CA GLU A 667 -14.24 19.72 45.27
C GLU A 667 -14.13 18.27 45.77
N LEU A 668 -13.86 17.36 44.83
CA LEU A 668 -13.51 15.97 45.04
C LEU A 668 -12.01 15.84 44.83
N ALA A 669 -11.26 15.67 45.92
CA ALA A 669 -9.83 15.47 45.86
C ALA A 669 -9.54 13.98 45.60
N THR A 670 -8.77 13.68 44.55
CA THR A 670 -8.31 12.31 44.27
C THR A 670 -6.81 12.20 44.43
N ALA A 671 -6.34 11.05 44.88
CA ALA A 671 -4.93 10.73 44.99
C ALA A 671 -4.67 9.35 44.36
N ILE A 672 -3.81 9.31 43.35
CA ILE A 672 -3.46 8.09 42.61
C ILE A 672 -2.00 7.75 42.86
N GLY A 673 -1.72 6.54 43.31
CA GLY A 673 -0.37 6.02 43.56
C GLY A 673 -0.05 4.82 42.66
N ALA A 674 1.14 4.79 42.07
CA ALA A 674 1.67 3.57 41.47
C ALA A 674 2.31 2.70 42.56
N LEU A 675 1.84 1.46 42.72
CA LEU A 675 2.37 0.51 43.71
C LEU A 675 3.55 -0.31 43.17
N ALA A 676 3.76 -0.32 41.84
CA ALA A 676 4.84 -1.02 41.16
C ALA A 676 6.00 -0.08 40.75
N ASP A 677 7.13 -0.67 40.34
CA ASP A 677 8.39 -0.01 39.98
C ASP A 677 8.37 0.74 38.61
N GLU A 678 7.21 0.85 37.95
CA GLU A 678 7.05 1.56 36.67
C GLU A 678 6.03 2.73 36.73
N PRO A 679 6.22 3.80 35.93
CA PRO A 679 5.23 4.89 35.83
C PRO A 679 3.92 4.41 35.20
N ALA A 680 2.80 4.62 35.89
CA ALA A 680 1.46 4.33 35.39
C ALA A 680 0.83 5.58 34.78
N ALA A 681 0.76 5.64 33.45
CA ALA A 681 -0.10 6.58 32.74
C ALA A 681 -1.53 6.02 32.70
N ALA A 682 -2.49 6.77 33.24
CA ALA A 682 -3.88 6.35 33.41
C ALA A 682 -4.86 7.53 33.23
N GLN A 683 -6.11 7.19 32.91
CA GLN A 683 -7.23 8.11 32.90
C GLN A 683 -8.07 7.91 34.18
N VAL A 684 -8.39 9.01 34.86
CA VAL A 684 -9.25 9.03 36.04
C VAL A 684 -10.61 9.56 35.62
N GLU A 685 -11.65 8.76 35.80
CA GLU A 685 -13.04 9.09 35.52
C GLU A 685 -13.83 9.19 36.83
N VAL A 686 -14.71 10.19 36.95
CA VAL A 686 -15.62 10.32 38.09
C VAL A 686 -17.04 10.03 37.63
N ARG A 687 -17.65 8.99 38.19
CA ARG A 687 -19.04 8.61 37.97
C ARG A 687 -19.89 9.16 39.12
N ALA A 688 -20.59 10.25 38.85
CA ALA A 688 -21.48 10.89 39.78
C ALA A 688 -22.94 10.40 39.59
N PRO A 689 -23.83 10.61 40.58
CA PRO A 689 -25.25 10.34 40.45
C PRO A 689 -25.90 11.05 39.26
N GLU A 690 -26.99 10.50 38.76
CA GLU A 690 -27.73 11.05 37.63
C GLU A 690 -28.10 12.53 37.87
N GLY A 691 -27.75 13.39 36.91
CA GLY A 691 -28.00 14.82 36.95
C GLY A 691 -26.86 15.68 37.55
N TRP A 692 -25.88 15.08 38.24
CA TRP A 692 -24.73 15.81 38.76
C TRP A 692 -23.72 16.08 37.65
N ALA A 693 -23.17 17.29 37.59
CA ALA A 693 -22.13 17.63 36.60
C ALA A 693 -20.73 17.47 37.22
N VAL A 694 -19.79 16.92 36.46
CA VAL A 694 -18.38 16.75 36.87
C VAL A 694 -17.48 17.58 35.96
N ARG A 695 -16.57 18.37 36.54
CA ARG A 695 -15.65 19.24 35.80
C ARG A 695 -14.20 19.09 36.29
N PRO A 696 -13.26 18.65 35.43
CA PRO A 696 -13.48 18.00 34.12
C PRO A 696 -14.13 16.61 34.29
N PRO A 697 -14.77 16.02 33.27
CA PRO A 697 -15.39 14.68 33.40
C PRO A 697 -14.35 13.55 33.59
N SER A 698 -13.13 13.77 33.11
CA SER A 698 -11.99 12.88 33.34
C SER A 698 -10.67 13.67 33.32
N ALA A 699 -9.60 13.06 33.82
CA ALA A 699 -8.26 13.65 33.80
C ALA A 699 -7.19 12.59 33.51
N HIS A 700 -6.17 12.96 32.73
CA HIS A 700 -4.99 12.14 32.53
C HIS A 700 -3.97 12.36 33.65
N VAL A 701 -3.40 11.27 34.14
CA VAL A 701 -2.38 11.26 35.19
C VAL A 701 -1.25 10.32 34.83
N VAL A 702 -0.04 10.66 35.27
CA VAL A 702 1.14 9.81 35.20
C VAL A 702 1.68 9.68 36.62
N ALA A 703 1.34 8.58 37.29
CA ALA A 703 1.85 8.29 38.62
C ALA A 703 3.22 7.60 38.50
N ARG A 704 4.26 8.18 39.10
CA ARG A 704 5.60 7.54 39.14
C ARG A 704 5.72 6.63 40.37
N PRO A 705 6.57 5.60 40.34
CA PRO A 705 6.83 4.73 41.49
C PRO A 705 7.17 5.54 42.74
N GLY A 706 6.51 5.22 43.86
CA GLY A 706 6.72 5.92 45.14
C GLY A 706 6.23 7.38 45.18
N SER A 707 5.45 7.82 44.19
CA SER A 707 4.82 9.13 44.16
C SER A 707 3.30 9.03 44.09
N THR A 708 2.61 10.01 44.65
CA THR A 708 1.16 10.16 44.58
C THR A 708 0.86 11.40 43.75
N VAL A 709 -0.01 11.26 42.76
CA VAL A 709 -0.50 12.38 41.94
C VAL A 709 -1.91 12.72 42.37
N SER A 710 -2.15 14.00 42.64
CA SER A 710 -3.48 14.50 42.97
C SER A 710 -4.16 15.15 41.77
N ARG A 711 -5.46 14.88 41.62
CA ARG A 711 -6.35 15.56 40.68
C ARG A 711 -7.66 15.89 41.36
N ASP A 712 -8.04 17.15 41.28
CA ASP A 712 -9.25 17.63 41.90
C ASP A 712 -10.33 17.79 40.83
N PHE A 713 -11.54 17.35 41.17
CA PHE A 713 -12.73 17.43 40.32
C PHE A 713 -13.77 18.30 41.00
N GLU A 714 -14.45 19.17 40.26
CA GLU A 714 -15.58 19.94 40.78
C GLU A 714 -16.89 19.22 40.43
N LEU A 715 -17.69 18.91 41.45
CA LEU A 715 -19.01 18.29 41.29
C LEU A 715 -20.11 19.30 41.61
N ASP A 716 -21.04 19.49 40.66
CA ASP A 716 -22.21 20.34 40.82
C ASP A 716 -23.44 19.50 41.16
N VAL A 717 -24.01 19.75 42.34
CA VAL A 717 -25.23 19.09 42.81
C VAL A 717 -26.44 19.85 42.27
N PRO A 718 -27.41 19.20 41.59
CA PRO A 718 -28.63 19.84 41.11
C PRO A 718 -29.40 20.53 42.23
N SER A 719 -30.06 21.65 41.92
CA SER A 719 -30.87 22.40 42.89
C SER A 719 -32.14 21.65 43.32
N ASP A 720 -32.55 20.64 42.56
CA ASP A 720 -33.66 19.73 42.82
C ASP A 720 -33.23 18.36 43.35
N ALA A 721 -31.95 18.16 43.67
CA ALA A 721 -31.46 16.93 44.27
C ALA A 721 -32.20 16.62 45.59
N SER A 722 -32.70 15.39 45.72
CA SER A 722 -33.41 14.96 46.93
C SER A 722 -32.47 14.78 48.11
N GLU A 723 -32.98 14.98 49.33
CA GLU A 723 -32.26 14.66 50.56
C GLU A 723 -31.94 13.17 50.60
N GLY A 724 -30.66 12.83 50.79
CA GLY A 724 -30.21 11.44 50.79
C GLY A 724 -28.70 11.31 50.69
N THR A 725 -28.23 10.07 50.81
CA THR A 725 -26.82 9.70 50.61
C THR A 725 -26.66 9.18 49.19
N TYR A 726 -25.63 9.65 48.50
CA TYR A 726 -25.33 9.36 47.11
C TYR A 726 -23.92 8.80 46.98
N GLU A 727 -23.75 7.79 46.14
CA GLU A 727 -22.44 7.24 45.82
C GLU A 727 -21.80 8.02 44.68
N VAL A 728 -20.53 8.39 44.85
CA VAL A 728 -19.65 8.90 43.80
C VAL A 728 -18.52 7.89 43.64
N THR A 729 -18.31 7.40 42.42
CA THR A 729 -17.27 6.41 42.12
C THR A 729 -16.13 7.06 41.34
N VAL A 730 -14.90 6.87 41.79
CA VAL A 730 -13.70 7.25 41.05
C VAL A 730 -13.09 5.99 40.44
N VAL A 731 -12.95 5.97 39.12
CA VAL A 731 -12.42 4.83 38.37
C VAL A 731 -11.10 5.25 37.71
N VAL A 732 -10.05 4.46 37.94
CA VAL A 732 -8.78 4.63 37.23
C VAL A 732 -8.72 3.57 36.14
N THR A 733 -8.46 4.01 34.90
CA THR A 733 -8.47 3.15 33.71
C THR A 733 -7.23 3.37 32.86
N ARG A 734 -6.92 2.37 32.02
CA ARG A 734 -5.98 2.49 30.90
C ARG A 734 -6.61 1.77 29.71
N GLY A 735 -7.10 2.53 28.74
CA GLY A 735 -8.00 2.00 27.72
C GLY A 735 -9.26 1.41 28.34
N ALA A 736 -9.65 0.19 27.94
CA ALA A 736 -10.80 -0.52 28.49
C ALA A 736 -10.54 -1.19 29.86
N LEU A 737 -9.29 -1.22 30.33
CA LEU A 737 -8.91 -1.90 31.56
C LEU A 737 -9.16 -1.02 32.78
N VAL A 738 -9.92 -1.51 33.76
CA VAL A 738 -10.06 -0.88 35.08
C VAL A 738 -8.87 -1.27 35.95
N LEU A 739 -8.08 -0.28 36.34
CA LEU A 739 -6.88 -0.44 37.16
C LEU A 739 -7.20 -0.40 38.66
N ALA A 740 -8.05 0.55 39.07
CA ALA A 740 -8.43 0.76 40.45
C ALA A 740 -9.81 1.44 40.54
N THR A 741 -10.49 1.30 41.68
CA THR A 741 -11.76 1.98 41.93
C THR A 741 -11.87 2.34 43.41
N ASP A 742 -12.35 3.54 43.68
CA ASP A 742 -12.76 3.97 45.03
C ASP A 742 -14.19 4.51 45.00
N VAL A 743 -14.96 4.22 46.03
CA VAL A 743 -16.37 4.60 46.14
C VAL A 743 -16.55 5.37 47.42
N ILE A 744 -17.10 6.58 47.30
CA ILE A 744 -17.38 7.45 48.45
C ILE A 744 -18.86 7.82 48.52
N GLU A 745 -19.33 8.04 49.73
CA GLU A 745 -20.71 8.46 50.01
C GLU A 745 -20.74 9.95 50.33
N VAL A 746 -21.61 10.71 49.64
CA VAL A 746 -21.84 12.14 49.85
C VAL A 746 -23.30 12.36 50.25
N SER A 747 -23.55 13.01 51.39
CA SER A 747 -24.91 13.30 51.83
C SER A 747 -25.40 14.66 51.32
N VAL A 748 -26.55 14.72 50.65
CA VAL A 748 -27.20 15.98 50.29
C VAL A 748 -28.12 16.42 51.42
N ALA A 749 -27.79 17.55 52.05
CA ALA A 749 -28.52 18.14 53.15
C ALA A 749 -29.83 18.82 52.67
N PRO A 750 -30.86 18.89 53.54
CA PRO A 750 -32.12 19.55 53.20
C PRO A 750 -31.90 21.04 52.91
N GLY A 751 -32.27 21.47 51.69
CA GLY A 751 -32.15 22.86 51.26
C GLY A 751 -32.93 23.82 52.16
N GLY A 752 -32.24 24.80 52.76
CA GLY A 752 -32.86 25.93 53.42
C GLY A 752 -33.40 26.92 52.38
N ALA A 753 -34.71 27.17 52.41
CA ALA A 753 -35.37 28.22 51.63
C ALA A 753 -34.94 29.64 52.03
#